data_AF-A0A5C6G2W2-F1
#
_entry.id   AF-A0A5C6G2W2-F1
#
_cell.length_a   1.000
_cell.length_b   1.000
_cell.length_c   1.000
_cell.angle_alpha   90.00
_cell.angle_beta   90.00
_cell.angle_gamma   90.00
#
_symmetry.space_group_name_H-M   'P 1'
#
loop_
_entity.id
_entity.type
_entity.pdbx_description
1 polymer ?
#
loop_
_entity_poly.entity_id
_entity_poly.type
_entity_poly.pdbx_seq_one_letter_code
_entity_poly.pdbx_strand_id
1 'polypeptide(L)'
;MQPGLRPRLKARPSLLDLVRHRSNSFSSSRPGTSDSSSAVELPLPASPGAGAGVGAGVGIVGIGGGAWPWSPAGSRRGSLLAASVFSPTSSPASPSLSDVEASEAALLTGSPVHPVVPAFAPTQPAAAPAVASPLAPAPAPTSATSSPPPSPPRASGPIRFDAGAAVPELRLNSPPSPSSPSPSPSTSTLSSPQHSPPSSARSSSVHQEPAPEPVQTPKMPSKSKDNGDEAVHYGKIYSISGPVIVAEDMIGVAMYELVKVGHDNLVGEVIRINGDQASIQVYEETAGVKVGDPVARSGKPLSVELGPGLLNGIYDGIQRPLEEISNVSKTIYIPRGISVPSLDRKKKWQFTPAMKVGDHIAGGDIWGNVFENSFISNHKILFPPRARGTITKIASKGEYTVAENILEVEFDGKKTEYPMMQSWPVRVPRPTTEKLAADQPFLVGQRVLDALFPSVQGGTVAIPGAFGCGKTVISQSVSKFSNSDVIVYVGCGERGNEMAEVLKDFPELSIEVDGRKEPIMKRTTLIANTSNMPVAAREASIYTGITVAEYFRDQGLDVAMMADSTSRWAEALRELSGRLGEMPADQGFPAYLSAKLASFYERAGKVQTLGSPERYGSVSIVGAVSPPGGDFSDPVTTSTLGIVQVFWGLDKKLAQRKHFPSINTSVSYTKYATVLDKYYEKDYPEFPRLRDRIKQLISDSEELDQVVQLVGKSALSDPDKITLDLAALIKEDFLQQNGYSDYDQFCPIWKTEWMMKLMVGFHDESQKAIAQGQSWGKVREATSDLQAKLRQLKFELPSDGQETVTKKYEAIQQEMTDKFASVIDE
;
A
#
# COMPACT_ATOMS: atom_id res chain seq x y z
N MET A 1 23.25 -26.77 59.12
CA MET A 1 23.68 -25.34 59.05
C MET A 1 22.63 -24.55 58.27
N GLN A 2 22.66 -23.21 58.32
CA GLN A 2 21.57 -22.35 57.83
C GLN A 2 21.45 -22.33 56.29
N PRO A 3 20.23 -22.14 55.73
CA PRO A 3 20.03 -21.87 54.31
C PRO A 3 20.33 -20.40 53.96
N GLY A 4 21.09 -20.18 52.88
CA GLY A 4 21.43 -18.84 52.38
C GLY A 4 20.34 -18.20 51.51
N LEU A 5 20.28 -16.86 51.51
CA LEU A 5 19.24 -16.07 50.85
C LEU A 5 19.19 -16.26 49.33
N ARG A 6 17.98 -16.31 48.76
CA ARG A 6 17.71 -15.87 47.38
C ARG A 6 17.00 -14.51 47.41
N PRO A 7 17.32 -13.56 46.51
CA PRO A 7 16.67 -12.25 46.49
C PRO A 7 15.22 -12.34 46.03
N ARG A 8 14.31 -11.61 46.69
CA ARG A 8 12.91 -11.46 46.25
C ARG A 8 12.83 -10.49 45.07
N LEU A 9 12.24 -10.91 43.96
CA LEU A 9 11.77 -10.02 42.91
C LEU A 9 10.74 -9.03 43.47
N LYS A 10 10.93 -7.73 43.22
CA LYS A 10 9.88 -6.73 43.45
C LYS A 10 8.88 -6.80 42.30
N ALA A 11 7.62 -7.12 42.61
CA ALA A 11 6.52 -6.91 41.67
C ALA A 11 6.38 -5.40 41.38
N ARG A 12 5.99 -5.05 40.14
CA ARG A 12 5.57 -3.68 39.81
C ARG A 12 4.19 -3.40 40.46
N PRO A 13 3.95 -2.22 41.04
CA PRO A 13 2.63 -1.85 41.56
C PRO A 13 1.61 -1.71 40.42
N SER A 14 0.32 -1.82 40.74
CA SER A 14 -0.75 -1.63 39.76
C SER A 14 -0.96 -0.14 39.47
N LEU A 15 -1.60 0.17 38.33
CA LEU A 15 -1.81 1.55 37.92
C LEU A 15 -2.76 2.32 38.86
N LEU A 16 -3.65 1.62 39.61
CA LEU A 16 -4.50 2.24 40.64
C LEU A 16 -3.70 2.68 41.89
N ASP A 17 -2.64 1.95 42.25
CA ASP A 17 -1.85 2.25 43.46
C ASP A 17 -1.10 3.59 43.32
N LEU A 18 -0.64 3.90 42.11
CA LEU A 18 0.03 5.17 41.79
C LEU A 18 -0.91 6.39 41.89
N VAL A 19 -2.20 6.19 41.61
CA VAL A 19 -3.21 7.27 41.68
C VAL A 19 -3.54 7.59 43.13
N ARG A 20 -3.74 6.57 43.98
CA ARG A 20 -4.08 6.73 45.40
C ARG A 20 -2.97 7.40 46.23
N HIS A 21 -1.70 7.26 45.86
CA HIS A 21 -0.59 7.91 46.58
C HIS A 21 -0.39 9.40 46.24
N ARG A 22 -0.99 9.94 45.17
CA ARG A 22 -0.80 11.34 44.76
C ARG A 22 -1.68 12.36 45.50
N SER A 23 -2.75 11.95 46.18
CA SER A 23 -3.71 12.86 46.81
C SER A 23 -3.36 13.33 48.23
N ASN A 24 -2.45 12.64 48.93
CA ASN A 24 -2.23 12.83 50.38
C ASN A 24 -0.88 13.47 50.77
N SER A 25 -0.15 14.08 49.84
CA SER A 25 1.22 14.59 50.08
C SER A 25 1.39 16.12 49.94
N PHE A 26 0.32 16.90 50.11
CA PHE A 26 0.35 18.37 50.02
C PHE A 26 -0.12 19.08 51.30
N SER A 27 0.45 18.70 52.46
CA SER A 27 0.35 19.48 53.69
C SER A 27 1.57 19.32 54.61
N SER A 28 1.89 20.39 55.34
CA SER A 28 2.93 20.52 56.41
C SER A 28 4.41 20.74 56.02
N SER A 29 5.14 21.38 56.96
CA SER A 29 6.60 21.63 57.08
C SER A 29 7.37 22.51 56.06
N ARG A 30 7.61 23.78 56.47
CA ARG A 30 8.94 24.45 56.45
C ARG A 30 9.83 23.88 57.59
N PRO A 31 11.15 24.16 57.74
CA PRO A 31 11.93 25.32 57.26
C PRO A 31 13.38 25.04 56.74
N GLY A 32 14.12 26.11 56.40
CA GLY A 32 15.58 26.10 56.19
C GLY A 32 16.12 27.42 55.60
N THR A 33 17.11 28.05 56.25
CA THR A 33 17.84 29.25 55.80
C THR A 33 19.19 28.84 55.16
N SER A 34 19.98 29.67 54.45
CA SER A 34 20.26 31.12 54.58
C SER A 34 20.92 31.71 53.31
N ASP A 35 20.95 33.05 53.21
CA ASP A 35 21.91 33.95 52.51
C ASP A 35 22.38 33.67 51.06
N SER A 36 22.56 34.62 50.15
CA SER A 36 22.21 36.07 50.00
C SER A 36 22.56 36.46 48.53
N SER A 37 22.46 37.68 47.96
CA SER A 37 22.11 39.04 48.42
C SER A 37 21.62 39.88 47.20
N SER A 38 21.44 41.21 47.39
CA SER A 38 21.15 42.24 46.36
C SER A 38 19.72 42.25 45.75
N ALA A 39 19.23 43.47 45.49
CA ALA A 39 17.89 43.78 44.99
C ALA A 39 17.93 45.11 44.19
N VAL A 40 16.85 45.46 43.48
CA VAL A 40 16.32 46.85 43.40
C VAL A 40 14.95 46.90 42.69
N GLU A 41 13.99 47.51 43.39
CA GLU A 41 12.79 48.28 42.96
C GLU A 41 11.71 47.74 41.99
N LEU A 42 10.46 47.93 42.45
CA LEU A 42 9.22 48.02 41.67
C LEU A 42 8.92 49.51 41.39
N PRO A 43 7.89 49.86 40.59
CA PRO A 43 6.61 50.16 41.25
C PRO A 43 5.34 49.67 40.53
N LEU A 44 4.39 49.17 41.33
CA LEU A 44 2.94 49.13 41.07
C LEU A 44 2.33 50.52 41.46
N PRO A 45 1.15 50.97 40.95
CA PRO A 45 -0.17 50.43 41.33
C PRO A 45 -1.23 50.53 40.18
N ALA A 46 -2.55 50.31 40.32
CA ALA A 46 -3.41 50.10 41.50
C ALA A 46 -4.63 49.18 41.20
N SER A 47 -5.18 48.58 42.27
CA SER A 47 -6.54 48.01 42.38
C SER A 47 -7.51 49.10 42.95
N PRO A 48 -8.77 48.88 43.44
CA PRO A 48 -9.57 47.68 43.79
C PRO A 48 -11.00 47.64 43.15
N GLY A 49 -11.95 46.75 43.46
CA GLY A 49 -11.96 45.48 44.23
C GLY A 49 -13.31 45.17 44.92
N ALA A 50 -13.60 43.88 45.15
CA ALA A 50 -14.82 43.30 45.81
C ALA A 50 -16.18 43.52 45.09
N GLY A 51 -17.21 42.68 45.29
CA GLY A 51 -17.29 41.38 45.96
C GLY A 51 -18.74 40.91 46.22
N ALA A 52 -19.02 39.59 46.11
CA ALA A 52 -20.36 38.95 46.19
C ALA A 52 -21.36 39.40 45.08
N GLY A 53 -22.48 38.71 44.79
CA GLY A 53 -23.00 37.42 45.26
C GLY A 53 -24.54 37.36 45.18
N VAL A 54 -25.13 36.15 45.21
CA VAL A 54 -26.60 35.88 45.13
C VAL A 54 -27.21 36.09 43.72
N GLY A 55 -28.37 35.45 43.46
CA GLY A 55 -29.10 35.50 42.18
C GLY A 55 -30.62 35.60 42.36
N ALA A 56 -31.38 35.16 41.34
CA ALA A 56 -32.79 35.47 41.05
C ALA A 56 -33.01 36.94 40.57
N GLY A 57 -34.01 37.25 39.73
CA GLY A 57 -34.95 36.38 38.99
C GLY A 57 -36.21 37.15 38.54
N VAL A 58 -36.80 36.78 37.38
CA VAL A 58 -38.03 37.39 36.77
C VAL A 58 -37.83 38.84 36.25
N GLY A 59 -38.41 39.31 35.13
CA GLY A 59 -39.13 38.67 34.01
C GLY A 59 -40.02 39.65 33.21
N ILE A 60 -40.67 39.14 32.13
CA ILE A 60 -41.92 39.64 31.49
C ILE A 60 -41.87 40.82 30.46
N VAL A 61 -42.13 40.45 29.17
CA VAL A 61 -42.92 41.12 28.08
C VAL A 61 -42.54 42.54 27.58
N GLY A 62 -42.57 42.86 26.26
CA GLY A 62 -42.81 42.04 25.05
C GLY A 62 -43.38 42.84 23.84
N ILE A 63 -44.06 42.13 22.92
CA ILE A 63 -44.88 42.60 21.75
C ILE A 63 -44.17 42.90 20.41
N GLY A 64 -44.69 42.28 19.33
CA GLY A 64 -44.56 42.70 17.91
C GLY A 64 -43.41 42.07 17.10
N GLY A 65 -43.57 41.60 15.85
CA GLY A 65 -44.80 41.32 15.07
C GLY A 65 -44.65 41.58 13.55
N GLY A 66 -44.95 40.60 12.69
CA GLY A 66 -45.16 40.81 11.24
C GLY A 66 -44.82 39.63 10.31
N ALA A 67 -45.75 39.27 9.40
CA ALA A 67 -45.52 38.49 8.16
C ALA A 67 -46.83 38.31 7.34
N TRP A 68 -47.03 39.08 6.26
CA TRP A 68 -48.01 38.92 5.15
C TRP A 68 -47.53 39.84 3.98
N PRO A 69 -48.00 39.71 2.72
CA PRO A 69 -48.01 38.51 1.86
C PRO A 69 -47.70 38.80 0.35
N TRP A 70 -47.48 37.77 -0.50
CA TRP A 70 -48.16 37.55 -1.80
C TRP A 70 -47.62 36.40 -2.68
N SER A 71 -48.48 35.95 -3.60
CA SER A 71 -48.28 35.03 -4.73
C SER A 71 -49.44 35.27 -5.73
N PRO A 72 -49.32 35.01 -7.06
CA PRO A 72 -49.87 33.73 -7.57
C PRO A 72 -49.32 33.19 -8.93
N ALA A 73 -49.71 31.94 -9.24
CA ALA A 73 -49.86 31.29 -10.56
C ALA A 73 -48.61 30.96 -11.43
N GLY A 74 -48.58 29.85 -12.20
CA GLY A 74 -49.53 28.72 -12.30
C GLY A 74 -49.26 27.74 -13.48
N SER A 75 -50.05 26.64 -13.57
CA SER A 75 -50.08 25.59 -14.64
C SER A 75 -49.03 24.44 -14.58
N ARG A 76 -49.27 23.19 -15.04
CA ARG A 76 -50.36 22.21 -14.80
C ARG A 76 -49.98 20.80 -15.36
N ARG A 77 -50.58 19.71 -14.83
CA ARG A 77 -50.45 18.26 -15.18
C ARG A 77 -49.09 17.60 -14.83
N GLY A 78 -48.98 16.39 -14.28
CA GLY A 78 -49.93 15.54 -13.51
C GLY A 78 -49.97 14.05 -13.88
N SER A 79 -49.92 13.12 -12.89
CA SER A 79 -50.57 11.78 -12.88
C SER A 79 -50.37 11.06 -11.52
N LEU A 80 -51.24 10.07 -11.22
CA LEU A 80 -51.23 9.10 -10.07
C LEU A 80 -51.29 9.73 -8.65
N LEU A 81 -52.26 9.46 -7.74
CA LEU A 81 -52.81 8.21 -7.16
C LEU A 81 -51.82 7.44 -6.24
N ALA A 82 -52.12 7.12 -4.96
CA ALA A 82 -53.24 7.50 -4.08
C ALA A 82 -52.95 7.16 -2.58
N ALA A 83 -53.63 7.84 -1.63
CA ALA A 83 -53.86 7.46 -0.21
C ALA A 83 -52.63 7.23 0.73
N SER A 84 -52.70 7.41 2.07
CA SER A 84 -53.77 7.85 2.99
C SER A 84 -53.23 8.61 4.22
N VAL A 85 -54.13 9.40 4.83
CA VAL A 85 -53.98 10.25 6.04
C VAL A 85 -53.62 9.48 7.33
N PHE A 86 -52.70 10.00 8.17
CA PHE A 86 -52.97 10.40 9.59
C PHE A 86 -51.78 11.11 10.26
N SER A 87 -52.06 11.93 11.30
CA SER A 87 -51.10 12.79 12.00
C SER A 87 -50.47 12.14 13.26
N PRO A 88 -49.26 12.55 13.69
CA PRO A 88 -48.59 11.99 14.89
C PRO A 88 -48.93 12.74 16.19
N THR A 89 -48.81 12.06 17.33
CA THR A 89 -48.93 12.65 18.68
C THR A 89 -47.91 12.09 19.69
N SER A 90 -47.23 13.00 20.40
CA SER A 90 -46.60 12.86 21.74
C SER A 90 -45.67 11.67 22.04
N SER A 91 -44.38 11.99 22.21
CA SER A 91 -43.46 11.25 23.11
C SER A 91 -43.83 11.47 24.59
N PRO A 92 -43.26 10.66 25.51
CA PRO A 92 -42.30 11.27 26.45
C PRO A 92 -41.02 10.43 26.64
N ALA A 93 -40.10 10.90 27.49
CA ALA A 93 -38.72 10.42 27.59
C ALA A 93 -38.45 9.45 28.75
N SER A 94 -37.34 8.71 28.65
CA SER A 94 -36.73 7.89 29.68
C SER A 94 -35.78 8.66 30.60
N PRO A 95 -35.68 8.31 31.89
CA PRO A 95 -34.48 8.57 32.70
C PRO A 95 -33.71 7.27 33.02
N SER A 96 -32.39 7.39 33.09
CA SER A 96 -31.46 6.39 33.65
C SER A 96 -31.32 6.54 35.16
N LEU A 97 -30.88 5.47 35.85
CA LEU A 97 -30.02 5.59 37.04
C LEU A 97 -29.25 4.28 37.30
N SER A 98 -28.21 4.36 38.12
CA SER A 98 -27.23 3.31 38.39
C SER A 98 -27.07 3.05 39.89
N ASP A 99 -26.24 2.05 40.21
CA ASP A 99 -25.56 1.82 41.49
C ASP A 99 -26.38 1.29 42.69
N VAL A 100 -25.94 0.15 43.22
CA VAL A 100 -25.56 -0.08 44.62
C VAL A 100 -24.75 -1.39 44.70
N GLU A 101 -23.91 -1.53 45.73
CA GLU A 101 -22.79 -2.47 45.82
C GLU A 101 -23.15 -3.91 46.25
N ALA A 102 -22.16 -4.81 46.23
CA ALA A 102 -22.27 -6.22 46.63
C ALA A 102 -21.62 -6.51 48.00
N SER A 103 -22.01 -7.61 48.64
CA SER A 103 -21.47 -8.06 49.94
C SER A 103 -21.30 -9.59 50.02
N GLU A 104 -20.09 -10.03 50.38
CA GLU A 104 -19.73 -11.33 51.02
C GLU A 104 -20.04 -12.64 50.23
N ALA A 105 -19.14 -13.64 50.08
CA ALA A 105 -18.28 -14.40 51.02
C ALA A 105 -19.07 -15.40 51.91
N ALA A 106 -18.63 -16.64 52.20
CA ALA A 106 -17.58 -17.53 51.64
C ALA A 106 -17.77 -18.97 52.20
N LEU A 107 -16.94 -19.95 51.76
CA LEU A 107 -16.80 -21.35 52.28
C LEU A 107 -18.01 -22.27 51.94
N LEU A 108 -17.91 -23.57 51.58
CA LEU A 108 -17.08 -24.76 51.91
C LEU A 108 -17.64 -25.67 53.03
N THR A 109 -17.42 -26.99 52.88
CA THR A 109 -18.00 -28.14 53.64
C THR A 109 -19.50 -28.42 53.36
N GLY A 110 -20.01 -29.65 53.40
CA GLY A 110 -19.40 -30.98 53.57
C GLY A 110 -20.42 -32.12 53.36
N SER A 111 -19.97 -33.33 52.99
CA SER A 111 -20.80 -34.55 52.80
C SER A 111 -20.76 -35.45 54.07
N PRO A 112 -21.40 -36.65 54.14
CA PRO A 112 -22.47 -37.29 53.34
C PRO A 112 -23.64 -37.82 54.24
N VAL A 113 -24.53 -38.73 53.74
CA VAL A 113 -25.08 -39.95 54.42
C VAL A 113 -26.22 -40.64 53.59
N HIS A 114 -26.32 -41.98 53.66
CA HIS A 114 -27.35 -42.89 53.07
C HIS A 114 -28.14 -43.64 54.20
N PRO A 115 -29.04 -44.67 54.02
CA PRO A 115 -29.62 -45.37 52.84
C PRO A 115 -31.18 -45.64 52.94
N VAL A 116 -31.67 -46.71 52.25
CA VAL A 116 -32.95 -47.52 52.42
C VAL A 116 -34.07 -47.27 51.38
N VAL A 117 -34.30 -48.07 50.30
CA VAL A 117 -34.82 -49.48 50.15
C VAL A 117 -36.32 -49.63 50.58
N PRO A 118 -37.27 -50.34 49.90
CA PRO A 118 -37.15 -51.47 48.94
C PRO A 118 -38.02 -51.52 47.64
N ALA A 119 -37.67 -52.54 46.83
CA ALA A 119 -38.28 -53.26 45.69
C ALA A 119 -39.81 -53.33 45.43
N PHE A 120 -40.18 -53.64 44.16
CA PHE A 120 -40.85 -54.90 43.75
C PHE A 120 -40.72 -55.18 42.22
N ALA A 121 -41.02 -56.39 41.74
CA ALA A 121 -40.95 -56.89 40.34
C ALA A 121 -41.97 -58.06 40.16
N PRO A 122 -41.99 -58.94 39.11
CA PRO A 122 -41.49 -58.89 37.72
C PRO A 122 -42.58 -59.33 36.67
N THR A 123 -42.26 -59.48 35.36
CA THR A 123 -42.72 -60.60 34.47
C THR A 123 -42.15 -60.55 33.03
N GLN A 124 -42.10 -61.73 32.37
CA GLN A 124 -41.93 -62.00 30.92
C GLN A 124 -43.02 -63.06 30.52
N PRO A 125 -43.06 -63.79 29.36
CA PRO A 125 -42.28 -63.73 28.08
C PRO A 125 -43.09 -63.95 26.75
N ALA A 126 -42.36 -64.08 25.62
CA ALA A 126 -42.57 -65.00 24.47
C ALA A 126 -43.53 -64.71 23.25
N ALA A 127 -42.89 -64.51 22.08
CA ALA A 127 -42.97 -65.31 20.81
C ALA A 127 -44.12 -65.22 19.74
N ALA A 128 -43.77 -64.62 18.57
CA ALA A 128 -43.94 -65.13 17.16
C ALA A 128 -45.38 -65.34 16.57
N PRO A 129 -45.59 -65.73 15.26
CA PRO A 129 -44.66 -66.00 14.13
C PRO A 129 -45.07 -65.48 12.69
N ALA A 130 -44.25 -65.81 11.66
CA ALA A 130 -44.58 -66.02 10.21
C ALA A 130 -44.97 -64.79 9.33
N VAL A 131 -44.88 -64.71 7.97
CA VAL A 131 -44.30 -65.44 6.78
C VAL A 131 -44.45 -64.45 5.54
N ALA A 132 -43.82 -64.45 4.35
CA ALA A 132 -43.24 -65.44 3.39
C ALA A 132 -42.14 -64.82 2.45
N SER A 133 -41.67 -65.59 1.44
CA SER A 133 -40.81 -65.23 0.27
C SER A 133 -41.13 -66.15 -0.94
N PRO A 134 -40.48 -66.09 -2.14
CA PRO A 134 -40.04 -64.98 -3.02
C PRO A 134 -40.63 -65.10 -4.49
N LEU A 135 -40.33 -64.20 -5.44
CA LEU A 135 -40.23 -64.51 -6.91
C LEU A 135 -39.77 -63.31 -7.81
N ALA A 136 -39.38 -63.60 -9.04
CA ALA A 136 -39.02 -62.72 -10.18
C ALA A 136 -39.61 -63.34 -11.50
N PRO A 137 -39.46 -62.85 -12.77
CA PRO A 137 -38.54 -61.85 -13.33
C PRO A 137 -39.18 -60.84 -14.36
N ALA A 138 -38.41 -60.38 -15.36
CA ALA A 138 -38.71 -59.27 -16.30
C ALA A 138 -39.57 -59.63 -17.53
N PRO A 139 -39.89 -58.64 -18.42
CA PRO A 139 -39.09 -58.51 -19.66
C PRO A 139 -38.75 -57.06 -20.09
N ALA A 140 -37.99 -56.90 -21.18
CA ALA A 140 -37.53 -55.62 -21.78
C ALA A 140 -38.36 -55.21 -23.03
N PRO A 141 -38.02 -54.08 -23.71
CA PRO A 141 -37.18 -54.28 -24.90
C PRO A 141 -36.07 -53.22 -25.17
N THR A 142 -35.15 -53.67 -26.04
CA THR A 142 -34.07 -53.04 -26.83
C THR A 142 -34.31 -51.61 -27.37
N SER A 143 -33.31 -50.81 -27.80
CA SER A 143 -32.06 -51.21 -28.49
C SER A 143 -30.90 -50.18 -28.48
N ALA A 144 -29.65 -50.69 -28.35
CA ALA A 144 -28.45 -50.42 -29.18
C ALA A 144 -27.86 -48.97 -29.31
N THR A 145 -26.54 -48.73 -29.46
CA THR A 145 -25.39 -49.65 -29.67
C THR A 145 -24.03 -49.02 -29.23
N SER A 146 -23.15 -49.83 -28.61
CA SER A 146 -21.67 -49.95 -28.77
C SER A 146 -20.71 -48.73 -28.77
N SER A 147 -19.44 -48.79 -28.32
CA SER A 147 -18.67 -49.73 -27.44
C SER A 147 -17.27 -49.11 -27.09
N PRO A 148 -16.15 -49.79 -26.69
CA PRO A 148 -15.39 -49.41 -25.49
C PRO A 148 -13.91 -48.96 -25.73
N PRO A 149 -13.15 -48.55 -24.69
CA PRO A 149 -11.76 -48.07 -24.81
C PRO A 149 -10.69 -49.18 -24.70
N PRO A 150 -9.44 -48.93 -25.18
CA PRO A 150 -8.30 -49.85 -25.05
C PRO A 150 -7.23 -49.42 -24.03
N SER A 151 -6.45 -50.38 -23.53
CA SER A 151 -5.19 -50.20 -22.78
C SER A 151 -4.26 -51.43 -23.03
N PRO A 152 -3.01 -51.52 -22.49
CA PRO A 152 -1.80 -51.47 -23.33
C PRO A 152 -1.01 -52.79 -23.44
N PRO A 153 0.02 -52.84 -24.32
CA PRO A 153 1.14 -53.79 -24.23
C PRO A 153 2.52 -53.10 -24.10
N ARG A 154 3.61 -53.90 -24.07
CA ARG A 154 4.90 -53.56 -23.42
C ARG A 154 6.14 -53.86 -24.29
N ALA A 155 7.15 -53.01 -24.19
CA ALA A 155 8.61 -53.24 -24.35
C ALA A 155 9.23 -53.82 -25.66
N SER A 156 10.11 -53.03 -26.29
CA SER A 156 11.48 -53.41 -26.71
C SER A 156 12.23 -52.18 -27.29
N GLY A 157 13.56 -52.26 -27.44
CA GLY A 157 14.44 -51.24 -28.06
C GLY A 157 15.71 -51.91 -28.63
N PRO A 158 16.82 -51.22 -28.94
CA PRO A 158 17.14 -49.78 -28.78
C PRO A 158 17.78 -49.14 -30.06
N ILE A 159 18.57 -48.05 -29.90
CA ILE A 159 19.66 -47.50 -30.79
C ILE A 159 19.41 -46.15 -31.51
N ARG A 160 20.13 -45.12 -31.01
CA ARG A 160 20.86 -43.97 -31.64
C ARG A 160 20.25 -43.07 -32.75
N PHE A 161 20.61 -41.76 -32.62
CA PHE A 161 20.94 -40.71 -33.63
C PHE A 161 20.47 -40.88 -35.10
N ASP A 162 19.99 -39.84 -35.79
CA ASP A 162 20.62 -38.50 -35.87
C ASP A 162 19.63 -37.34 -36.18
N ALA A 163 20.14 -36.12 -36.40
CA ALA A 163 19.36 -34.89 -36.63
C ALA A 163 18.90 -34.67 -38.09
N GLY A 164 17.82 -33.88 -38.29
CA GLY A 164 17.56 -33.23 -39.58
C GLY A 164 16.12 -32.82 -39.95
N ALA A 165 15.89 -31.50 -40.03
CA ALA A 165 15.00 -30.79 -40.95
C ALA A 165 13.45 -30.87 -40.88
N ALA A 166 12.85 -29.70 -41.19
CA ALA A 166 11.56 -29.45 -41.84
C ALA A 166 10.23 -29.89 -41.18
N VAL A 167 9.51 -28.91 -40.62
CA VAL A 167 8.05 -28.92 -40.46
C VAL A 167 7.43 -28.04 -41.56
N PRO A 168 6.37 -28.46 -42.28
CA PRO A 168 5.73 -27.64 -43.31
C PRO A 168 4.73 -26.63 -42.72
N GLU A 169 4.63 -25.44 -43.31
CA GLU A 169 3.70 -24.39 -42.90
C GLU A 169 2.22 -24.72 -43.23
N LEU A 170 1.32 -24.43 -42.29
CA LEU A 170 -0.12 -24.37 -42.52
C LEU A 170 -0.56 -22.90 -42.55
N ARG A 171 -1.17 -22.48 -43.68
CA ARG A 171 -1.64 -21.09 -43.87
C ARG A 171 -2.92 -20.80 -43.10
N LEU A 172 -2.94 -19.65 -42.41
CA LEU A 172 -4.15 -18.94 -42.00
C LEU A 172 -4.00 -17.45 -42.35
N ASN A 173 -5.08 -16.84 -42.84
CA ASN A 173 -5.05 -15.48 -43.40
C ASN A 173 -5.31 -14.41 -42.33
N SER A 174 -4.65 -13.25 -42.49
CA SER A 174 -4.90 -12.02 -41.71
C SER A 174 -5.18 -10.84 -42.66
N PRO A 175 -6.09 -9.90 -42.31
CA PRO A 175 -6.38 -8.71 -43.14
C PRO A 175 -5.27 -7.63 -43.03
N PRO A 176 -5.14 -6.74 -44.03
CA PRO A 176 -3.97 -5.84 -44.16
C PRO A 176 -4.13 -4.47 -43.48
N SER A 177 -2.99 -3.91 -43.06
CA SER A 177 -2.83 -2.53 -42.58
C SER A 177 -2.44 -1.57 -43.73
N PRO A 178 -2.80 -0.26 -43.66
CA PRO A 178 -2.44 0.72 -44.70
C PRO A 178 -0.98 1.19 -44.59
N SER A 179 -0.34 1.45 -45.73
CA SER A 179 1.06 1.93 -45.85
C SER A 179 1.16 3.39 -46.29
N SER A 180 2.24 4.07 -45.90
CA SER A 180 2.55 5.45 -46.27
C SER A 180 3.26 5.58 -47.65
N PRO A 181 3.12 6.72 -48.36
CA PRO A 181 3.75 6.94 -49.66
C PRO A 181 5.06 7.77 -49.60
N SER A 182 5.92 7.57 -50.61
CA SER A 182 7.07 8.41 -50.96
C SER A 182 7.13 8.62 -52.50
N PRO A 183 7.89 9.62 -53.05
CA PRO A 183 7.33 10.43 -54.14
C PRO A 183 7.93 10.28 -55.57
N SER A 184 7.15 10.81 -56.54
CA SER A 184 7.55 11.32 -57.89
C SER A 184 7.83 10.30 -59.03
N PRO A 185 7.85 10.68 -60.34
CA PRO A 185 7.60 12.01 -60.95
C PRO A 185 6.69 12.06 -62.24
N SER A 186 6.24 13.29 -62.58
CA SER A 186 6.04 13.89 -63.94
C SER A 186 5.09 13.35 -65.06
N THR A 187 4.34 14.30 -65.65
CA THR A 187 3.86 14.43 -67.08
C THR A 187 2.85 13.43 -67.69
N SER A 188 2.02 13.75 -68.71
CA SER A 188 1.29 14.99 -69.15
C SER A 188 0.51 14.75 -70.47
N THR A 189 -0.76 15.18 -70.63
CA THR A 189 -1.46 15.20 -71.95
C THR A 189 -2.50 16.33 -72.15
N LEU A 190 -2.42 16.90 -73.36
CA LEU A 190 -3.29 17.77 -74.21
C LEU A 190 -4.84 17.75 -74.04
N SER A 191 -5.66 18.72 -74.53
CA SER A 191 -5.40 20.06 -75.15
C SER A 191 -6.67 20.89 -75.51
N SER A 192 -6.53 22.23 -75.56
CA SER A 192 -7.21 23.21 -76.48
C SER A 192 -8.74 23.48 -76.34
N PRO A 193 -9.30 24.63 -76.82
CA PRO A 193 -8.75 25.62 -77.78
C PRO A 193 -8.83 27.15 -77.43
N GLN A 194 -7.89 27.90 -78.06
CA GLN A 194 -7.93 29.27 -78.67
C GLN A 194 -8.83 30.38 -78.05
N HIS A 195 -8.38 31.64 -77.86
CA HIS A 195 -7.82 32.53 -78.90
C HIS A 195 -6.92 33.67 -78.33
N SER A 196 -6.23 34.43 -79.20
CA SER A 196 -5.25 35.50 -78.87
C SER A 196 -5.80 36.96 -79.00
N PRO A 197 -5.13 37.99 -78.43
CA PRO A 197 -5.72 39.32 -78.20
C PRO A 197 -5.22 40.46 -79.14
N PRO A 198 -5.83 41.66 -79.07
CA PRO A 198 -5.28 42.92 -79.58
C PRO A 198 -4.79 43.88 -78.46
N SER A 199 -4.08 44.93 -78.82
CA SER A 199 -3.50 45.96 -77.93
C SER A 199 -3.89 47.40 -78.34
N SER A 200 -3.89 48.36 -77.39
CA SER A 200 -3.24 49.70 -77.50
C SER A 200 -3.85 50.85 -76.65
N ALA A 201 -2.98 51.83 -76.35
CA ALA A 201 -3.19 53.29 -76.27
C ALA A 201 -4.21 53.99 -75.30
N ARG A 202 -3.62 54.73 -74.33
CA ARG A 202 -3.82 56.17 -73.99
C ARG A 202 -5.21 56.76 -73.59
N SER A 203 -5.25 57.18 -72.31
CA SER A 203 -5.50 58.56 -71.80
C SER A 203 -6.91 59.15 -71.57
N SER A 204 -7.00 59.97 -70.50
CA SER A 204 -8.09 60.89 -70.08
C SER A 204 -9.38 60.24 -69.50
N SER A 205 -10.14 60.84 -68.56
CA SER A 205 -10.06 62.18 -67.93
C SER A 205 -10.51 62.24 -66.44
N VAL A 206 -9.97 63.23 -65.74
CA VAL A 206 -10.17 63.72 -64.35
C VAL A 206 -11.61 63.73 -63.79
N HIS A 207 -11.73 63.44 -62.48
CA HIS A 207 -12.57 64.19 -61.52
C HIS A 207 -11.91 64.25 -60.11
N GLN A 208 -11.95 65.41 -59.47
CA GLN A 208 -11.64 65.67 -58.04
C GLN A 208 -12.96 65.74 -57.23
N GLU A 209 -13.07 65.70 -55.91
CA GLU A 209 -12.18 65.96 -54.73
C GLU A 209 -12.83 65.24 -53.49
N PRO A 210 -12.37 65.34 -52.22
CA PRO A 210 -11.09 65.81 -51.64
C PRO A 210 -10.39 64.75 -50.76
N ALA A 211 -9.34 65.12 -50.02
CA ALA A 211 -8.49 64.22 -49.22
C ALA A 211 -8.64 64.36 -47.69
N PRO A 212 -8.53 63.27 -46.92
CA PRO A 212 -8.23 63.28 -45.48
C PRO A 212 -6.72 63.13 -45.17
N GLU A 213 -6.35 63.34 -43.91
CA GLU A 213 -4.97 63.51 -43.44
C GLU A 213 -4.13 62.21 -43.36
N PRO A 214 -2.78 62.29 -43.42
CA PRO A 214 -1.89 61.14 -43.22
C PRO A 214 -1.86 60.70 -41.74
N VAL A 215 -2.48 59.55 -41.45
CA VAL A 215 -2.45 58.92 -40.13
C VAL A 215 -1.01 58.62 -39.69
N GLN A 216 -0.64 59.10 -38.50
CA GLN A 216 0.71 58.93 -37.96
C GLN A 216 0.96 57.46 -37.58
N THR A 217 1.96 56.82 -38.20
CA THR A 217 2.46 55.51 -37.75
C THR A 217 3.10 55.65 -36.36
N PRO A 218 2.67 54.89 -35.33
CA PRO A 218 3.30 54.94 -34.02
C PRO A 218 4.76 54.46 -34.12
N LYS A 219 5.69 55.30 -33.65
CA LYS A 219 7.13 54.94 -33.61
C LYS A 219 7.33 53.82 -32.59
N MET A 220 8.01 52.75 -33.00
CA MET A 220 8.54 51.76 -32.06
C MET A 220 9.48 52.46 -31.05
N PRO A 221 9.37 52.18 -29.74
CA PRO A 221 10.34 52.66 -28.76
C PRO A 221 11.71 52.04 -29.04
N SER A 222 12.76 52.82 -28.80
CA SER A 222 14.15 52.40 -29.02
C SER A 222 14.54 51.22 -28.13
N LYS A 223 15.11 50.16 -28.71
CA LYS A 223 15.74 49.06 -27.94
C LYS A 223 16.88 49.61 -27.07
N SER A 224 16.63 49.76 -25.77
CA SER A 224 17.70 49.65 -24.78
C SER A 224 18.33 48.26 -24.89
N LYS A 225 19.65 48.18 -24.79
CA LYS A 225 20.31 46.91 -24.51
C LYS A 225 20.16 46.66 -23.01
N ASP A 226 19.37 45.65 -22.67
CA ASP A 226 19.41 45.03 -21.35
C ASP A 226 19.68 43.54 -21.50
N ASN A 227 20.16 42.88 -20.45
CA ASN A 227 20.83 41.58 -20.56
C ASN A 227 19.87 40.41 -20.32
N GLY A 228 19.91 39.43 -21.23
CA GLY A 228 19.95 37.99 -20.91
C GLY A 228 18.70 37.30 -20.38
N ASP A 229 17.82 37.97 -19.64
CA ASP A 229 16.67 37.33 -19.00
C ASP A 229 15.53 37.10 -20.01
N GLU A 230 15.10 35.85 -20.15
CA GLU A 230 13.89 35.51 -20.91
C GLU A 230 12.68 36.13 -20.22
N ALA A 231 11.90 36.93 -20.95
CA ALA A 231 10.74 37.62 -20.40
C ALA A 231 9.71 36.60 -19.88
N VAL A 232 9.60 36.49 -18.55
CA VAL A 232 8.64 35.60 -17.89
C VAL A 232 7.23 36.05 -18.25
N HIS A 233 6.61 35.35 -19.19
CA HIS A 233 5.21 35.54 -19.54
C HIS A 233 4.33 35.02 -18.39
N TYR A 234 3.70 35.97 -17.69
CA TYR A 234 2.71 35.71 -16.66
C TYR A 234 1.30 35.66 -17.27
N GLY A 235 0.57 34.58 -16.99
CA GLY A 235 -0.89 34.55 -17.15
C GLY A 235 -1.59 35.31 -16.02
N LYS A 236 -2.92 35.44 -16.10
CA LYS A 236 -3.77 36.04 -15.07
C LYS A 236 -4.90 35.10 -14.70
N ILE A 237 -5.27 35.02 -13.43
CA ILE A 237 -6.41 34.20 -12.99
C ILE A 237 -7.73 34.80 -13.48
N TYR A 238 -8.51 34.03 -14.23
CA TYR A 238 -9.83 34.38 -14.72
C TYR A 238 -10.95 33.87 -13.79
N SER A 239 -10.86 32.62 -13.32
CA SER A 239 -11.87 32.04 -12.41
C SER A 239 -11.27 31.02 -11.44
N ILE A 240 -11.94 30.84 -10.29
CA ILE A 240 -11.49 29.97 -9.19
C ILE A 240 -12.68 29.09 -8.76
N SER A 241 -12.47 27.77 -8.71
CA SER A 241 -13.48 26.77 -8.32
C SER A 241 -12.84 25.72 -7.41
N GLY A 242 -12.70 26.06 -6.12
CA GLY A 242 -11.94 25.25 -5.17
C GLY A 242 -10.47 25.17 -5.59
N PRO A 243 -9.86 23.96 -5.66
CA PRO A 243 -8.47 23.79 -6.09
C PRO A 243 -8.27 23.87 -7.62
N VAL A 244 -9.34 24.01 -8.41
CA VAL A 244 -9.25 24.19 -9.86
C VAL A 244 -9.35 25.69 -10.17
N ILE A 245 -8.37 26.21 -10.89
CA ILE A 245 -8.25 27.61 -11.29
C ILE A 245 -8.15 27.68 -12.82
N VAL A 246 -8.81 28.64 -13.45
CA VAL A 246 -8.64 28.94 -14.88
C VAL A 246 -7.86 30.24 -15.02
N ALA A 247 -6.82 30.24 -15.85
CA ALA A 247 -6.00 31.40 -16.15
C ALA A 247 -6.02 31.73 -17.66
N GLU A 248 -5.98 33.01 -17.98
CA GLU A 248 -5.86 33.61 -19.32
C GLU A 248 -4.45 34.19 -19.52
N ASP A 249 -4.13 34.64 -20.73
CA ASP A 249 -2.78 35.01 -21.21
C ASP A 249 -1.75 33.87 -21.08
N MET A 250 -2.18 32.62 -21.26
CA MET A 250 -1.37 31.41 -21.02
C MET A 250 -0.81 30.75 -22.30
N ILE A 251 -1.05 31.30 -23.50
CA ILE A 251 -0.50 30.82 -24.79
C ILE A 251 0.96 30.34 -24.69
N GLY A 252 1.19 29.07 -25.00
CA GLY A 252 2.51 28.42 -24.98
C GLY A 252 2.82 27.62 -23.71
N VAL A 253 1.89 27.53 -22.75
CA VAL A 253 1.98 26.58 -21.62
C VAL A 253 1.79 25.13 -22.10
N ALA A 254 2.44 24.18 -21.44
CA ALA A 254 2.31 22.75 -21.76
C ALA A 254 1.32 22.00 -20.85
N MET A 255 0.78 20.88 -21.33
CA MET A 255 0.01 19.94 -20.51
C MET A 255 0.92 19.29 -19.45
N TYR A 256 0.44 19.17 -18.22
CA TYR A 256 1.17 18.75 -17.03
C TYR A 256 2.37 19.63 -16.66
N GLU A 257 2.43 20.87 -17.17
CA GLU A 257 3.42 21.86 -16.73
C GLU A 257 3.10 22.36 -15.31
N LEU A 258 4.14 22.50 -14.49
CA LEU A 258 4.05 23.09 -13.17
C LEU A 258 4.03 24.62 -13.27
N VAL A 259 3.16 25.27 -12.51
CA VAL A 259 2.97 26.73 -12.48
C VAL A 259 2.94 27.23 -11.03
N LYS A 260 3.27 28.51 -10.84
CA LYS A 260 3.12 29.22 -9.55
C LYS A 260 1.94 30.17 -9.65
N VAL A 261 0.96 30.01 -8.77
CA VAL A 261 -0.34 30.67 -8.84
C VAL A 261 -0.50 31.66 -7.69
N GLY A 262 -0.90 32.89 -8.01
CA GLY A 262 -1.16 33.93 -7.02
C GLY A 262 0.11 34.59 -6.48
N HIS A 263 -0.08 35.65 -5.68
CA HIS A 263 1.02 36.33 -5.00
C HIS A 263 1.77 35.42 -4.00
N ASP A 264 1.05 34.49 -3.37
CA ASP A 264 1.62 33.44 -2.50
C ASP A 264 2.47 32.39 -3.29
N ASN A 265 2.52 32.47 -4.64
CA ASN A 265 3.30 31.55 -5.50
C ASN A 265 2.95 30.05 -5.32
N LEU A 266 1.67 29.75 -5.08
CA LEU A 266 1.16 28.40 -4.78
C LEU A 266 1.49 27.43 -5.94
N VAL A 267 1.97 26.23 -5.62
CA VAL A 267 2.33 25.23 -6.64
C VAL A 267 1.06 24.62 -7.25
N GLY A 268 0.96 24.62 -8.57
CA GLY A 268 -0.09 23.92 -9.32
C GLY A 268 0.41 23.27 -10.61
N GLU A 269 -0.45 22.49 -11.25
CA GLU A 269 -0.18 21.74 -12.48
C GLU A 269 -1.27 22.02 -13.53
N VAL A 270 -0.87 22.23 -14.79
CA VAL A 270 -1.79 22.49 -15.90
C VAL A 270 -2.41 21.18 -16.39
N ILE A 271 -3.73 21.08 -16.32
CA ILE A 271 -4.49 19.85 -16.59
C ILE A 271 -5.43 19.92 -17.78
N ARG A 272 -5.67 21.13 -18.33
CA ARG A 272 -6.44 21.34 -19.57
C ARG A 272 -6.03 22.64 -20.24
N ILE A 273 -6.02 22.69 -21.57
CA ILE A 273 -5.76 23.90 -22.36
C ILE A 273 -6.88 24.06 -23.38
N ASN A 274 -7.54 25.22 -23.37
CA ASN A 274 -8.66 25.60 -24.22
C ASN A 274 -8.34 26.93 -24.91
N GLY A 275 -7.54 26.90 -25.99
CA GLY A 275 -7.04 28.10 -26.64
C GLY A 275 -6.00 28.82 -25.77
N ASP A 276 -6.29 30.05 -25.36
CA ASP A 276 -5.47 30.82 -24.41
C ASP A 276 -5.81 30.54 -22.94
N GLN A 277 -6.97 29.92 -22.64
CA GLN A 277 -7.33 29.55 -21.28
C GLN A 277 -6.68 28.23 -20.86
N ALA A 278 -5.99 28.23 -19.71
CA ALA A 278 -5.44 27.04 -19.08
C ALA A 278 -6.17 26.72 -17.77
N SER A 279 -6.64 25.48 -17.62
CA SER A 279 -7.14 24.97 -16.34
C SER A 279 -5.98 24.36 -15.54
N ILE A 280 -5.83 24.82 -14.30
CA ILE A 280 -4.73 24.52 -13.39
C ILE A 280 -5.32 23.87 -12.14
N GLN A 281 -4.69 22.79 -11.68
CA GLN A 281 -4.97 22.13 -10.42
C GLN A 281 -3.91 22.54 -9.40
N VAL A 282 -4.32 23.19 -8.31
CA VAL A 282 -3.40 23.67 -7.27
C VAL A 282 -3.17 22.56 -6.22
N TYR A 283 -1.90 22.32 -5.87
CA TYR A 283 -1.49 21.34 -4.84
C TYR A 283 -1.60 21.87 -3.40
N GLU A 284 -1.91 23.16 -3.26
CA GLU A 284 -2.11 23.89 -2.00
C GLU A 284 -3.56 24.41 -1.86
N GLU A 285 -3.88 24.99 -0.70
CA GLU A 285 -5.18 25.62 -0.46
C GLU A 285 -5.29 26.97 -1.21
N THR A 286 -6.30 27.12 -2.05
CA THR A 286 -6.55 28.32 -2.87
C THR A 286 -7.25 29.47 -2.13
N ALA A 287 -7.45 29.36 -0.81
CA ALA A 287 -8.22 30.31 -0.02
C ALA A 287 -7.57 31.71 0.02
N GLY A 288 -8.21 32.71 -0.58
CA GLY A 288 -7.72 34.09 -0.61
C GLY A 288 -6.94 34.48 -1.86
N VAL A 289 -6.70 33.53 -2.77
CA VAL A 289 -6.33 33.82 -4.17
C VAL A 289 -7.49 34.52 -4.87
N LYS A 290 -7.21 35.46 -5.77
CA LYS A 290 -8.21 36.32 -6.43
C LYS A 290 -8.13 36.29 -7.95
N VAL A 291 -9.23 36.70 -8.57
CA VAL A 291 -9.29 36.99 -10.02
C VAL A 291 -8.38 38.19 -10.31
N GLY A 292 -7.55 38.08 -11.34
CA GLY A 292 -6.53 39.06 -11.71
C GLY A 292 -5.14 38.81 -11.10
N ASP A 293 -5.00 37.92 -10.12
CA ASP A 293 -3.69 37.55 -9.58
C ASP A 293 -2.81 36.88 -10.67
N PRO A 294 -1.47 37.00 -10.61
CA PRO A 294 -0.58 36.47 -11.64
C PRO A 294 -0.40 34.95 -11.56
N VAL A 295 -0.09 34.34 -12.72
CA VAL A 295 0.31 32.93 -12.85
C VAL A 295 1.66 32.86 -13.58
N ALA A 296 2.71 32.42 -12.89
CA ALA A 296 4.04 32.24 -13.47
C ALA A 296 4.24 30.80 -13.96
N ARG A 297 4.80 30.67 -15.17
CA ARG A 297 5.10 29.38 -15.81
C ARG A 297 6.50 28.88 -15.44
N SER A 298 6.72 27.56 -15.45
CA SER A 298 8.04 26.98 -15.11
C SER A 298 8.73 26.28 -16.29
N GLY A 299 8.01 26.03 -17.38
CA GLY A 299 8.47 25.28 -18.54
C GLY A 299 8.78 23.79 -18.27
N LYS A 300 8.40 23.26 -17.10
CA LYS A 300 8.76 21.91 -16.62
C LYS A 300 7.56 21.22 -15.98
N PRO A 301 7.40 19.89 -16.13
CA PRO A 301 6.39 19.13 -15.40
C PRO A 301 6.78 18.93 -13.93
N LEU A 302 5.82 18.52 -13.09
CA LEU A 302 6.10 18.10 -11.70
C LEU A 302 7.22 17.05 -11.69
N SER A 303 8.33 17.40 -11.04
CA SER A 303 9.58 16.65 -11.05
C SER A 303 10.19 16.61 -9.65
N VAL A 304 10.74 15.46 -9.26
CA VAL A 304 11.38 15.23 -7.96
C VAL A 304 12.89 15.39 -8.05
N GLU A 305 13.53 15.83 -6.96
CA GLU A 305 14.98 15.80 -6.80
C GLU A 305 15.41 14.42 -6.29
N LEU A 306 16.38 13.80 -6.97
CA LEU A 306 16.88 12.46 -6.65
C LEU A 306 18.39 12.53 -6.42
N GLY A 307 18.86 12.01 -5.28
CA GLY A 307 20.26 12.06 -4.87
C GLY A 307 20.46 11.59 -3.42
N PRO A 308 21.67 11.73 -2.84
CA PRO A 308 21.92 11.42 -1.44
C PRO A 308 21.24 12.44 -0.52
N GLY A 309 20.63 11.95 0.56
CA GLY A 309 19.77 12.72 1.47
C GLY A 309 18.29 12.38 1.39
N LEU A 310 17.90 11.41 0.55
CA LEU A 310 16.51 10.90 0.49
C LEU A 310 16.20 9.90 1.61
N LEU A 311 17.18 9.12 2.06
CA LEU A 311 16.98 8.17 3.16
C LEU A 311 16.89 8.92 4.49
N ASN A 312 16.07 8.43 5.42
CA ASN A 312 15.68 9.13 6.65
C ASN A 312 14.90 10.44 6.39
N GLY A 313 14.58 10.76 5.13
CA GLY A 313 13.78 11.92 4.75
C GLY A 313 12.28 11.70 4.97
N ILE A 314 11.59 12.74 5.45
CA ILE A 314 10.14 12.78 5.65
C ILE A 314 9.57 13.92 4.80
N TYR A 315 8.78 13.56 3.80
CA TYR A 315 8.34 14.44 2.72
C TYR A 315 6.82 14.63 2.66
N ASP A 316 6.35 15.77 2.12
CA ASP A 316 4.96 15.93 1.68
C ASP A 316 4.73 15.33 0.27
N GLY A 317 3.49 15.39 -0.24
CA GLY A 317 3.13 14.83 -1.55
C GLY A 317 3.86 15.45 -2.76
N ILE A 318 4.42 16.66 -2.62
CA ILE A 318 5.23 17.35 -3.64
C ILE A 318 6.72 17.41 -3.26
N GLN A 319 7.17 16.50 -2.40
CA GLN A 319 8.57 16.28 -2.01
C GLN A 319 9.24 17.45 -1.24
N ARG A 320 8.49 18.20 -0.43
CA ARG A 320 9.10 19.15 0.53
C ARG A 320 9.38 18.46 1.88
N PRO A 321 10.57 18.65 2.49
CA PRO A 321 10.90 18.04 3.78
C PRO A 321 10.12 18.69 4.93
N LEU A 322 9.32 17.90 5.65
CA LEU A 322 8.46 18.39 6.73
C LEU A 322 9.26 18.94 7.93
N GLU A 323 10.44 18.38 8.20
CA GLU A 323 11.33 18.85 9.27
C GLU A 323 11.91 20.24 8.97
N GLU A 324 12.41 20.50 7.75
CA GLU A 324 12.91 21.83 7.38
C GLU A 324 11.77 22.85 7.25
N ILE A 325 10.58 22.46 6.79
CA ILE A 325 9.37 23.31 6.87
C ILE A 325 9.13 23.77 8.31
N SER A 326 9.11 22.85 9.27
CA SER A 326 8.92 23.14 10.71
C SER A 326 10.01 24.06 11.26
N ASN A 327 11.27 23.80 10.93
CA ASN A 327 12.42 24.59 11.38
C ASN A 327 12.44 26.02 10.79
N VAL A 328 11.97 26.19 9.54
CA VAL A 328 11.91 27.49 8.85
C VAL A 328 10.69 28.30 9.30
N SER A 329 9.50 27.69 9.36
CA SER A 329 8.26 28.37 9.76
C SER A 329 8.21 28.65 11.27
N LYS A 330 8.80 27.77 12.08
CA LYS A 330 8.68 27.71 13.54
C LYS A 330 7.23 27.56 14.01
N THR A 331 6.37 26.99 13.17
CA THR A 331 4.94 26.73 13.46
C THR A 331 4.59 25.26 13.25
N ILE A 332 3.67 24.75 14.06
CA ILE A 332 3.09 23.40 13.89
C ILE A 332 2.27 23.23 12.60
N TYR A 333 1.92 24.34 11.94
CA TYR A 333 1.23 24.36 10.65
C TYR A 333 2.22 24.55 9.51
N ILE A 334 1.90 23.97 8.34
CA ILE A 334 2.60 24.22 7.09
C ILE A 334 2.04 25.52 6.49
N PRO A 335 2.83 26.60 6.38
CA PRO A 335 2.37 27.82 5.73
C PRO A 335 2.29 27.61 4.20
N ARG A 336 1.34 28.30 3.57
CA ARG A 336 1.14 28.25 2.11
C ARG A 336 2.25 28.98 1.38
N GLY A 337 2.51 28.61 0.13
CA GLY A 337 3.55 29.19 -0.71
C GLY A 337 4.98 28.84 -0.29
N ILE A 338 5.16 27.99 0.72
CA ILE A 338 6.50 27.71 1.26
C ILE A 338 7.33 26.87 0.29
N SER A 339 8.41 27.48 -0.18
CA SER A 339 9.36 26.91 -1.14
C SER A 339 10.65 26.51 -0.42
N VAL A 340 10.70 25.27 0.07
CA VAL A 340 11.89 24.63 0.65
C VAL A 340 12.48 23.64 -0.37
N PRO A 341 13.81 23.55 -0.55
CA PRO A 341 14.44 22.51 -1.38
C PRO A 341 14.10 21.08 -0.91
N SER A 342 14.10 20.10 -1.81
CA SER A 342 13.83 18.70 -1.47
C SER A 342 15.03 17.99 -0.84
N LEU A 343 16.25 18.43 -1.17
CA LEU A 343 17.51 17.95 -0.57
C LEU A 343 18.26 19.09 0.12
N ASP A 344 18.79 18.84 1.33
CA ASP A 344 19.55 19.84 2.09
C ASP A 344 20.80 20.30 1.32
N ARG A 345 20.84 21.59 1.01
CA ARG A 345 21.91 22.23 0.24
C ARG A 345 23.15 22.56 1.08
N LYS A 346 23.09 22.44 2.40
CA LYS A 346 24.16 22.77 3.35
C LYS A 346 24.95 21.52 3.75
N LYS A 347 24.30 20.35 3.80
CA LYS A 347 24.94 19.07 4.12
C LYS A 347 25.97 18.68 3.06
N LYS A 348 27.19 18.42 3.53
CA LYS A 348 28.27 17.86 2.73
C LYS A 348 28.25 16.34 2.77
N TRP A 349 28.69 15.74 1.68
CA TRP A 349 28.76 14.30 1.48
C TRP A 349 30.14 13.90 0.98
N GLN A 350 30.65 12.75 1.45
CA GLN A 350 31.94 12.22 1.04
C GLN A 350 31.81 11.51 -0.30
N PHE A 351 32.19 12.20 -1.37
CA PHE A 351 32.16 11.72 -2.74
C PHE A 351 33.46 10.97 -3.08
N THR A 352 33.33 9.81 -3.74
CA THR A 352 34.45 9.10 -4.38
C THR A 352 34.12 8.86 -5.86
N PRO A 353 34.88 9.43 -6.81
CA PRO A 353 34.65 9.19 -8.24
C PRO A 353 34.94 7.74 -8.62
N ALA A 354 34.15 7.21 -9.56
CA ALA A 354 34.31 5.87 -10.12
C ALA A 354 34.94 5.88 -11.52
N MET A 355 34.75 6.97 -12.28
CA MET A 355 35.29 7.18 -13.63
C MET A 355 36.44 8.19 -13.66
N LYS A 356 37.10 8.31 -14.81
CA LYS A 356 38.23 9.23 -15.07
C LYS A 356 37.87 10.25 -16.14
N VAL A 357 38.67 11.33 -16.22
CA VAL A 357 38.62 12.27 -17.34
C VAL A 357 39.05 11.56 -18.62
N GLY A 358 38.29 11.74 -19.70
CA GLY A 358 38.46 11.05 -20.98
C GLY A 358 37.58 9.82 -21.18
N ASP A 359 36.96 9.29 -20.12
CA ASP A 359 36.03 8.15 -20.25
C ASP A 359 34.72 8.59 -20.96
N HIS A 360 34.15 7.70 -21.78
CA HIS A 360 32.81 7.89 -22.35
C HIS A 360 31.74 7.46 -21.32
N ILE A 361 30.65 8.23 -21.25
CA ILE A 361 29.57 8.04 -20.28
C ILE A 361 28.19 8.07 -20.95
N ALA A 362 27.28 7.21 -20.52
CA ALA A 362 25.91 7.07 -20.97
C ALA A 362 24.90 7.13 -19.79
N GLY A 363 23.63 7.38 -20.11
CA GLY A 363 22.57 7.49 -19.11
C GLY A 363 22.39 6.21 -18.30
N GLY A 364 22.42 6.32 -16.97
CA GLY A 364 22.36 5.20 -16.03
C GLY A 364 23.73 4.72 -15.51
N ASP A 365 24.84 5.17 -16.09
CA ASP A 365 26.19 4.80 -15.65
C ASP A 365 26.50 5.34 -14.23
N ILE A 366 27.27 4.58 -13.45
CA ILE A 366 27.77 5.03 -12.14
C ILE A 366 29.10 5.77 -12.32
N TRP A 367 29.08 7.09 -12.13
CA TRP A 367 30.27 7.95 -12.24
C TRP A 367 30.92 8.29 -10.89
N GLY A 368 30.22 8.05 -9.78
CA GLY A 368 30.77 8.15 -8.43
C GLY A 368 29.85 7.55 -7.37
N ASN A 369 30.40 7.38 -6.16
CA ASN A 369 29.69 6.84 -5.00
C ASN A 369 29.77 7.82 -3.81
N VAL A 370 28.73 7.83 -2.99
CA VAL A 370 28.61 8.62 -1.76
C VAL A 370 28.28 7.70 -0.59
N PHE A 371 28.92 7.92 0.56
CA PHE A 371 28.47 7.31 1.81
C PHE A 371 27.26 8.08 2.35
N GLU A 372 26.08 7.44 2.39
CA GLU A 372 24.85 8.07 2.91
C GLU A 372 24.56 7.65 4.36
N ASN A 373 24.45 6.35 4.61
CA ASN A 373 24.02 5.78 5.89
C ASN A 373 24.76 4.45 6.19
N SER A 374 24.64 3.95 7.42
CA SER A 374 25.22 2.66 7.84
C SER A 374 24.80 1.48 6.96
N PHE A 375 23.52 1.41 6.56
CA PHE A 375 23.01 0.39 5.62
C PHE A 375 23.50 0.66 4.20
N ILE A 376 23.21 1.85 3.66
CA ILE A 376 23.59 2.24 2.30
C ILE A 376 24.91 3.02 2.34
N SER A 377 25.97 2.22 2.50
CA SER A 377 27.37 2.66 2.54
C SER A 377 27.90 3.15 1.20
N ASN A 378 27.26 2.73 0.09
CA ASN A 378 27.57 3.15 -1.28
C ASN A 378 26.26 3.56 -1.99
N HIS A 379 25.81 4.79 -1.77
CA HIS A 379 24.79 5.42 -2.63
C HIS A 379 25.45 5.72 -3.98
N LYS A 380 24.94 5.08 -5.04
CA LYS A 380 25.53 5.12 -6.39
C LYS A 380 24.98 6.31 -7.14
N ILE A 381 25.84 7.27 -7.49
CA ILE A 381 25.45 8.48 -8.22
C ILE A 381 25.37 8.13 -9.72
N LEU A 382 24.14 8.09 -10.23
CA LEU A 382 23.82 7.70 -11.61
C LEU A 382 23.92 8.90 -12.56
N PHE A 383 24.33 8.68 -13.80
CA PHE A 383 24.25 9.71 -14.84
C PHE A 383 22.81 9.84 -15.37
N PRO A 384 22.28 11.06 -15.63
CA PRO A 384 20.88 11.24 -16.02
C PRO A 384 20.50 10.44 -17.29
N PRO A 385 19.40 9.65 -17.31
CA PRO A 385 19.12 8.68 -18.38
C PRO A 385 19.01 9.19 -19.83
N ARG A 386 18.91 10.51 -20.04
CA ARG A 386 18.84 11.13 -21.38
C ARG A 386 20.16 11.79 -21.82
N ALA A 387 21.18 11.77 -20.97
CA ALA A 387 22.50 12.35 -21.24
C ALA A 387 23.48 11.27 -21.70
N ARG A 388 24.47 11.68 -22.50
CA ARG A 388 25.64 10.88 -22.91
C ARG A 388 26.77 11.85 -23.30
N GLY A 389 28.01 11.39 -23.33
CA GLY A 389 29.14 12.17 -23.83
C GLY A 389 30.50 11.64 -23.36
N THR A 390 31.49 12.53 -23.28
CA THR A 390 32.84 12.22 -22.77
C THR A 390 33.16 13.13 -21.59
N ILE A 391 33.73 12.56 -20.51
CA ILE A 391 34.03 13.31 -19.29
C ILE A 391 35.21 14.24 -19.54
N THR A 392 35.00 15.54 -19.41
CA THR A 392 36.05 16.57 -19.57
C THR A 392 36.63 17.02 -18.23
N LYS A 393 35.85 16.90 -17.15
CA LYS A 393 36.27 17.19 -15.78
C LYS A 393 35.42 16.38 -14.80
N ILE A 394 36.05 15.82 -13.78
CA ILE A 394 35.39 15.18 -12.64
C ILE A 394 36.06 15.63 -11.35
N ALA A 395 35.29 15.82 -10.28
CA ALA A 395 35.82 16.17 -8.98
C ALA A 395 36.67 15.03 -8.39
N SER A 396 37.72 15.41 -7.67
CA SER A 396 38.52 14.51 -6.82
C SER A 396 37.67 13.91 -5.69
N LYS A 397 38.17 12.84 -5.05
CA LYS A 397 37.60 12.37 -3.78
C LYS A 397 37.63 13.50 -2.73
N GLY A 398 36.51 13.79 -2.10
CA GLY A 398 36.37 14.95 -1.19
C GLY A 398 34.95 15.15 -0.65
N GLU A 399 34.75 16.27 0.05
CA GLU A 399 33.45 16.65 0.64
C GLU A 399 32.79 17.80 -0.13
N TYR A 400 31.64 17.51 -0.74
CA TYR A 400 30.88 18.42 -1.60
C TYR A 400 29.40 18.41 -1.20
N THR A 401 28.64 19.48 -1.49
CA THR A 401 27.18 19.50 -1.32
C THR A 401 26.44 18.91 -2.53
N VAL A 402 25.17 18.53 -2.36
CA VAL A 402 24.34 17.94 -3.42
C VAL A 402 24.13 18.83 -4.66
N ALA A 403 24.33 20.15 -4.53
CA ALA A 403 24.11 21.13 -5.60
C ALA A 403 25.41 21.65 -6.23
N GLU A 404 26.59 21.23 -5.75
CA GLU A 404 27.86 21.57 -6.39
C GLU A 404 28.03 20.78 -7.69
N ASN A 405 28.34 21.48 -8.78
CA ASN A 405 28.65 20.86 -10.07
C ASN A 405 30.02 20.19 -10.00
N ILE A 406 30.03 18.86 -10.01
CA ILE A 406 31.22 18.02 -9.80
C ILE A 406 31.59 17.16 -11.01
N LEU A 407 30.78 17.19 -12.07
CA LEU A 407 31.03 16.50 -13.34
C LEU A 407 30.77 17.46 -14.52
N GLU A 408 31.68 17.49 -15.49
CA GLU A 408 31.54 18.20 -16.77
C GLU A 408 31.65 17.17 -17.90
N VAL A 409 30.63 17.12 -18.76
CA VAL A 409 30.56 16.18 -19.90
C VAL A 409 30.42 16.97 -21.19
N GLU A 410 31.15 16.56 -22.23
CA GLU A 410 31.06 17.15 -23.56
C GLU A 410 30.37 16.19 -24.54
N PHE A 411 29.40 16.71 -25.28
CA PHE A 411 28.66 15.99 -26.31
C PHE A 411 28.32 16.92 -27.47
N ASP A 412 28.60 16.51 -28.71
CA ASP A 412 28.43 17.30 -29.94
C ASP A 412 29.00 18.74 -29.85
N GLY A 413 30.16 18.89 -29.17
CA GLY A 413 30.83 20.18 -28.94
C GLY A 413 30.18 21.08 -27.88
N LYS A 414 29.09 20.63 -27.24
CA LYS A 414 28.47 21.32 -26.10
C LYS A 414 28.90 20.67 -24.79
N LYS A 415 29.44 21.49 -23.89
CA LYS A 415 29.72 21.12 -22.49
C LYS A 415 28.48 21.30 -21.63
N THR A 416 28.20 20.33 -20.76
CA THR A 416 27.15 20.40 -19.73
C THR A 416 27.70 19.97 -18.38
N GLU A 417 27.37 20.73 -17.35
CA GLU A 417 27.75 20.46 -15.96
C GLU A 417 26.63 19.71 -15.22
N TYR A 418 27.01 18.81 -14.31
CA TYR A 418 26.10 18.00 -13.51
C TYR A 418 26.52 18.01 -12.02
N PRO A 419 25.57 18.25 -11.10
CA PRO A 419 25.76 18.04 -9.67
C PRO A 419 25.44 16.59 -9.28
N MET A 420 25.51 16.24 -7.98
CA MET A 420 25.12 14.91 -7.49
C MET A 420 23.63 14.61 -7.67
N MET A 421 22.78 15.63 -7.57
CA MET A 421 21.33 15.47 -7.73
C MET A 421 20.92 15.44 -9.22
N GLN A 422 19.87 14.68 -9.53
CA GLN A 422 19.14 14.76 -10.80
C GLN A 422 17.68 15.15 -10.53
N SER A 423 17.04 15.86 -11.46
CA SER A 423 15.59 16.10 -11.41
C SER A 423 14.87 15.18 -12.41
N TRP A 424 13.79 14.53 -11.99
CA TRP A 424 13.05 13.59 -12.86
C TRP A 424 11.52 13.77 -12.76
N PRO A 425 10.77 13.83 -13.90
CA PRO A 425 9.31 13.98 -13.89
C PRO A 425 8.57 12.78 -13.28
N VAL A 426 7.71 13.01 -12.28
CA VAL A 426 7.08 11.92 -11.51
C VAL A 426 6.10 11.07 -12.32
N ARG A 427 5.49 11.66 -13.36
CA ARG A 427 4.55 11.00 -14.28
C ARG A 427 5.24 10.16 -15.36
N VAL A 428 6.57 10.19 -15.47
CA VAL A 428 7.35 9.42 -16.45
C VAL A 428 8.11 8.29 -15.72
N PRO A 429 7.87 7.01 -16.04
CA PRO A 429 8.65 5.92 -15.44
C PRO A 429 10.12 6.04 -15.80
N ARG A 430 11.02 5.77 -14.85
CA ARG A 430 12.46 5.77 -15.11
C ARG A 430 12.83 4.60 -16.03
N PRO A 431 13.53 4.85 -17.16
CA PRO A 431 13.79 3.84 -18.18
C PRO A 431 14.76 2.76 -17.70
N THR A 432 14.67 1.57 -18.30
CA THR A 432 15.40 0.36 -17.94
C THR A 432 15.92 -0.32 -19.21
N THR A 433 16.88 -1.24 -19.08
CA THR A 433 17.42 -1.98 -20.23
C THR A 433 16.43 -3.06 -20.68
N GLU A 434 15.97 -3.89 -19.74
CA GLU A 434 14.94 -4.90 -19.96
C GLU A 434 14.16 -5.21 -18.67
N LYS A 435 12.89 -5.62 -18.82
CA LYS A 435 12.07 -6.21 -17.73
C LYS A 435 12.37 -7.71 -17.65
N LEU A 436 12.63 -8.20 -16.45
CA LEU A 436 12.95 -9.60 -16.17
C LEU A 436 11.80 -10.31 -15.43
N ALA A 437 11.76 -11.63 -15.54
CA ALA A 437 10.93 -12.44 -14.66
C ALA A 437 11.48 -12.39 -13.22
N ALA A 438 10.60 -12.18 -12.24
CA ALA A 438 10.96 -12.19 -10.83
C ALA A 438 10.93 -13.62 -10.28
N ASP A 439 12.09 -14.09 -9.81
CA ASP A 439 12.39 -15.48 -9.44
C ASP A 439 12.74 -15.67 -7.96
N GLN A 440 12.93 -14.58 -7.21
CA GLN A 440 13.29 -14.57 -5.79
C GLN A 440 12.06 -14.22 -4.93
N PRO A 441 11.84 -14.89 -3.78
CA PRO A 441 10.70 -14.61 -2.91
C PRO A 441 10.84 -13.27 -2.18
N PHE A 442 9.74 -12.54 -2.07
CA PHE A 442 9.59 -11.40 -1.17
C PHE A 442 9.12 -11.92 0.18
N LEU A 443 10.07 -12.09 1.10
CA LEU A 443 9.83 -12.60 2.44
C LEU A 443 9.32 -11.46 3.33
N VAL A 444 8.20 -11.66 4.00
CA VAL A 444 7.59 -10.68 4.92
C VAL A 444 7.82 -11.07 6.39
N GLY A 445 8.24 -12.32 6.65
CA GLY A 445 8.40 -12.89 7.98
C GLY A 445 7.10 -13.32 8.62
N GLN A 446 6.02 -13.46 7.84
CA GLN A 446 4.66 -13.79 8.31
C GLN A 446 4.22 -15.10 7.67
N ARG A 447 4.03 -16.14 8.49
CA ARG A 447 3.85 -17.54 8.05
C ARG A 447 2.80 -17.74 6.97
N VAL A 448 1.62 -17.13 7.13
CA VAL A 448 0.52 -17.20 6.16
C VAL A 448 0.81 -16.45 4.85
N LEU A 449 1.59 -15.37 4.90
CA LEU A 449 1.99 -14.63 3.70
C LEU A 449 3.09 -15.37 2.94
N ASP A 450 4.13 -15.82 3.64
CA ASP A 450 5.32 -16.43 3.03
C ASP A 450 5.09 -17.88 2.59
N ALA A 451 4.13 -18.60 3.19
CA ALA A 451 3.78 -19.97 2.79
C ALA A 451 2.57 -20.07 1.86
N LEU A 452 1.40 -19.53 2.24
CA LEU A 452 0.16 -19.76 1.48
C LEU A 452 -0.03 -18.78 0.32
N PHE A 453 0.41 -17.52 0.48
CA PHE A 453 0.19 -16.45 -0.51
C PHE A 453 1.47 -15.67 -0.88
N PRO A 454 2.61 -16.35 -1.15
CA PRO A 454 3.90 -15.67 -1.34
C PRO A 454 3.91 -14.70 -2.52
N SER A 455 4.75 -13.68 -2.38
CA SER A 455 5.07 -12.70 -3.42
C SER A 455 6.55 -12.82 -3.83
N VAL A 456 6.93 -12.11 -4.89
CA VAL A 456 8.30 -12.09 -5.44
C VAL A 456 8.92 -10.69 -5.29
N GLN A 457 10.24 -10.61 -5.23
CA GLN A 457 10.95 -9.33 -5.30
C GLN A 457 10.71 -8.71 -6.70
N GLY A 458 10.03 -7.56 -6.76
CA GLY A 458 9.48 -7.00 -8.01
C GLY A 458 7.99 -7.30 -8.24
N GLY A 459 7.31 -7.94 -7.30
CA GLY A 459 5.91 -8.36 -7.44
C GLY A 459 4.87 -7.26 -7.15
N THR A 460 3.62 -7.49 -7.58
CA THR A 460 2.48 -6.62 -7.25
C THR A 460 1.51 -7.30 -6.29
N VAL A 461 1.27 -6.64 -5.15
CA VAL A 461 0.44 -7.14 -4.05
C VAL A 461 -0.65 -6.12 -3.72
N ALA A 462 -1.90 -6.59 -3.56
CA ALA A 462 -2.97 -5.81 -2.94
C ALA A 462 -3.32 -6.35 -1.55
N ILE A 463 -3.51 -5.44 -0.59
CA ILE A 463 -4.03 -5.72 0.75
C ILE A 463 -5.37 -4.99 0.92
N PRO A 464 -6.50 -5.52 0.43
CA PRO A 464 -7.81 -4.97 0.74
C PRO A 464 -8.29 -5.42 2.13
N GLY A 465 -9.01 -4.52 2.79
CA GLY A 465 -9.70 -4.81 4.03
C GLY A 465 -10.41 -3.59 4.58
N ALA A 466 -11.42 -3.81 5.41
CA ALA A 466 -12.09 -2.73 6.12
C ALA A 466 -11.12 -2.01 7.10
N PHE A 467 -11.50 -0.83 7.56
CA PHE A 467 -10.76 -0.12 8.62
C PHE A 467 -10.66 -0.97 9.89
N GLY A 468 -9.51 -0.95 10.56
CA GLY A 468 -9.25 -1.74 11.76
C GLY A 468 -8.90 -3.22 11.54
N CYS A 469 -8.85 -3.73 10.30
CA CYS A 469 -8.52 -5.15 10.06
C CYS A 469 -7.03 -5.49 10.21
N GLY A 470 -6.14 -4.49 10.35
CA GLY A 470 -4.70 -4.70 10.52
C GLY A 470 -3.83 -4.39 9.30
N LYS A 471 -4.35 -3.71 8.26
CA LYS A 471 -3.58 -3.31 7.05
C LYS A 471 -2.25 -2.64 7.41
N THR A 472 -2.30 -1.55 8.18
CA THR A 472 -1.12 -0.78 8.58
C THR A 472 -0.17 -1.57 9.50
N VAL A 473 -0.65 -2.60 10.22
CA VAL A 473 0.21 -3.52 10.99
C VAL A 473 0.99 -4.46 10.06
N ILE A 474 0.33 -5.03 9.04
CA ILE A 474 1.01 -5.82 8.01
C ILE A 474 2.01 -4.94 7.25
N SER A 475 1.62 -3.71 6.90
CA SER A 475 2.54 -2.70 6.36
C SER A 475 3.76 -2.49 7.27
N GLN A 476 3.55 -2.22 8.56
CA GLN A 476 4.65 -2.02 9.52
C GLN A 476 5.57 -3.26 9.61
N SER A 477 5.01 -4.48 9.55
CA SER A 477 5.80 -5.71 9.48
C SER A 477 6.62 -5.82 8.19
N VAL A 478 6.05 -5.46 7.03
CA VAL A 478 6.80 -5.38 5.75
C VAL A 478 7.98 -4.40 5.88
N SER A 479 7.80 -3.20 6.44
CA SER A 479 8.90 -2.24 6.65
C SER A 479 10.03 -2.77 7.53
N LYS A 480 9.69 -3.53 8.58
CA LYS A 480 10.66 -4.10 9.52
C LYS A 480 11.40 -5.30 8.93
N PHE A 481 10.66 -6.25 8.39
CA PHE A 481 11.13 -7.63 8.21
C PHE A 481 11.35 -8.05 6.75
N SER A 482 11.03 -7.19 5.78
CA SER A 482 11.26 -7.53 4.37
C SER A 482 12.73 -7.66 4.00
N ASN A 483 13.00 -8.60 3.10
CA ASN A 483 14.28 -8.78 2.40
C ASN A 483 14.46 -7.74 1.26
N SER A 484 14.28 -6.46 1.60
CA SER A 484 14.51 -5.33 0.70
C SER A 484 15.51 -4.35 1.31
N ASP A 485 16.38 -3.80 0.47
CA ASP A 485 17.41 -2.84 0.86
C ASP A 485 16.80 -1.50 1.28
N VAL A 486 15.75 -1.06 0.58
CA VAL A 486 15.09 0.23 0.75
C VAL A 486 13.58 0.07 0.89
N ILE A 487 13.00 0.81 1.82
CA ILE A 487 11.55 0.91 2.01
C ILE A 487 11.09 2.32 1.59
N VAL A 488 10.07 2.42 0.74
CA VAL A 488 9.42 3.69 0.37
C VAL A 488 7.97 3.65 0.79
N TYR A 489 7.63 4.33 1.89
CA TYR A 489 6.28 4.37 2.44
C TYR A 489 5.55 5.63 1.99
N VAL A 490 4.42 5.47 1.30
CA VAL A 490 3.53 6.57 0.92
C VAL A 490 2.24 6.48 1.72
N GLY A 491 2.10 7.38 2.70
CA GLY A 491 0.83 7.72 3.32
C GLY A 491 0.01 8.60 2.39
N CYS A 492 -1.08 8.07 1.84
CA CYS A 492 -1.97 8.75 0.92
C CYS A 492 -3.37 8.86 1.52
N GLY A 493 -3.73 10.03 2.04
CA GLY A 493 -5.07 10.36 2.53
C GLY A 493 -5.46 9.73 3.88
N GLU A 494 -4.50 9.17 4.61
CA GLU A 494 -4.72 8.58 5.94
C GLU A 494 -4.81 9.63 7.05
N ARG A 495 -5.27 9.22 8.24
CA ARG A 495 -5.50 10.16 9.36
C ARG A 495 -4.15 10.66 9.90
N GLY A 496 -4.14 11.92 10.36
CA GLY A 496 -2.96 12.51 10.99
C GLY A 496 -2.41 11.68 12.15
N ASN A 497 -3.28 11.02 12.92
CA ASN A 497 -2.89 10.14 14.03
C ASN A 497 -2.18 8.86 13.55
N GLU A 498 -2.66 8.24 12.46
CA GLU A 498 -2.07 7.02 11.89
C GLU A 498 -0.68 7.31 11.32
N MET A 499 -0.52 8.48 10.68
CA MET A 499 0.81 8.95 10.26
C MET A 499 1.71 9.36 11.44
N ALA A 500 1.16 9.94 12.52
CA ALA A 500 1.94 10.30 13.70
C ALA A 500 2.45 9.06 14.47
N GLU A 501 1.66 7.98 14.50
CA GLU A 501 2.04 6.67 15.04
C GLU A 501 3.21 6.08 14.21
N VAL A 502 3.08 6.03 12.87
CA VAL A 502 4.17 5.65 11.96
C VAL A 502 5.43 6.48 12.17
N LEU A 503 5.32 7.81 12.27
CA LEU A 503 6.44 8.73 12.43
C LEU A 503 7.12 8.64 13.81
N LYS A 504 6.41 8.17 14.85
CA LYS A 504 6.96 7.93 16.19
C LYS A 504 7.62 6.56 16.28
N ASP A 505 6.97 5.52 15.77
CA ASP A 505 7.42 4.14 15.93
C ASP A 505 8.63 3.80 15.03
N PHE A 506 8.67 4.30 13.79
CA PHE A 506 9.74 3.94 12.86
C PHE A 506 11.16 4.35 13.34
N PRO A 507 11.36 5.50 14.03
CA PRO A 507 12.63 5.80 14.71
C PRO A 507 12.98 4.89 15.90
N GLU A 508 11.98 4.39 16.65
CA GLU A 508 12.20 3.50 17.81
C GLU A 508 12.53 2.06 17.36
N LEU A 509 12.09 1.66 16.16
CA LEU A 509 12.31 0.34 15.58
C LEU A 509 13.72 0.17 14.99
N SER A 510 14.46 -0.84 15.49
CA SER A 510 15.78 -1.22 14.98
C SER A 510 15.78 -2.66 14.44
N ILE A 511 16.61 -2.88 13.42
CA ILE A 511 16.93 -4.21 12.87
C ILE A 511 18.40 -4.53 13.14
N GLU A 512 18.71 -5.82 13.21
CA GLU A 512 20.09 -6.30 13.40
C GLU A 512 20.68 -6.75 12.06
N VAL A 513 21.68 -6.02 11.57
CA VAL A 513 22.41 -6.31 10.32
C VAL A 513 23.90 -6.30 10.64
N ASP A 514 24.63 -7.32 10.19
CA ASP A 514 26.06 -7.54 10.49
C ASP A 514 26.40 -7.46 12.00
N GLY A 515 25.48 -7.93 12.86
CA GLY A 515 25.60 -7.87 14.33
C GLY A 515 25.47 -6.46 14.92
N ARG A 516 24.93 -5.49 14.17
CA ARG A 516 24.71 -4.10 14.60
C ARG A 516 23.22 -3.78 14.59
N LYS A 517 22.73 -3.18 15.67
CA LYS A 517 21.36 -2.66 15.75
C LYS A 517 21.29 -1.24 15.22
N GLU A 518 20.56 -1.04 14.13
CA GLU A 518 20.43 0.22 13.41
C GLU A 518 18.94 0.52 13.14
N PRO A 519 18.47 1.77 13.24
CA PRO A 519 17.05 2.12 13.14
C PRO A 519 16.55 2.09 11.70
N ILE A 520 15.35 1.55 11.47
CA ILE A 520 14.82 1.31 10.10
C ILE A 520 14.67 2.59 9.26
N MET A 521 14.54 3.75 9.90
CA MET A 521 14.53 5.07 9.22
C MET A 521 15.77 5.31 8.34
N LYS A 522 16.95 4.78 8.69
CA LYS A 522 18.16 4.92 7.86
C LYS A 522 18.08 4.20 6.50
N ARG A 523 17.13 3.27 6.31
CA ARG A 523 16.83 2.61 5.03
C ARG A 523 15.44 2.94 4.46
N THR A 524 14.75 3.91 5.06
CA THR A 524 13.35 4.23 4.74
C THR A 524 13.23 5.69 4.26
N THR A 525 12.41 5.92 3.24
CA THR A 525 11.92 7.26 2.88
C THR A 525 10.41 7.30 3.14
N LEU A 526 9.95 8.31 3.88
CA LEU A 526 8.54 8.49 4.22
C LEU A 526 7.95 9.65 3.42
N ILE A 527 6.82 9.42 2.74
CA ILE A 527 6.03 10.45 2.06
C ILE A 527 4.67 10.50 2.76
N ALA A 528 4.44 11.55 3.55
CA ALA A 528 3.30 11.70 4.44
C ALA A 528 2.31 12.73 3.87
N ASN A 529 1.28 12.26 3.15
CA ASN A 529 0.18 13.11 2.67
C ASN A 529 -1.13 12.77 3.40
N THR A 530 -1.42 13.48 4.48
CA THR A 530 -2.61 13.25 5.34
C THR A 530 -3.94 13.55 4.64
N SER A 531 -5.05 13.08 5.24
CA SER A 531 -6.42 13.40 4.81
C SER A 531 -6.75 14.90 4.79
N ASN A 532 -6.09 15.71 5.64
CA ASN A 532 -6.26 17.17 5.68
C ASN A 532 -5.43 17.91 4.62
N MET A 533 -4.50 17.23 3.94
CA MET A 533 -3.72 17.83 2.84
C MET A 533 -4.52 17.82 1.53
N PRO A 534 -4.26 18.78 0.62
CA PRO A 534 -5.05 18.97 -0.58
C PRO A 534 -5.15 17.73 -1.47
N VAL A 535 -6.31 17.61 -2.12
CA VAL A 535 -6.71 16.43 -2.91
C VAL A 535 -5.74 16.15 -4.07
N ALA A 536 -5.21 17.20 -4.70
CA ALA A 536 -4.21 17.10 -5.74
C ALA A 536 -2.88 16.50 -5.24
N ALA A 537 -2.47 16.81 -4.00
CA ALA A 537 -1.25 16.28 -3.41
C ALA A 537 -1.35 14.76 -3.09
N ARG A 538 -2.59 14.22 -2.98
CA ARG A 538 -2.84 12.76 -2.90
C ARG A 538 -2.57 12.03 -4.21
N GLU A 539 -2.79 12.66 -5.37
CA GLU A 539 -2.33 12.11 -6.65
C GLU A 539 -0.80 12.23 -6.78
N ALA A 540 -0.25 13.40 -6.41
CA ALA A 540 1.19 13.63 -6.49
C ALA A 540 2.01 12.66 -5.62
N SER A 541 1.61 12.40 -4.37
CA SER A 541 2.37 11.57 -3.42
C SER A 541 2.64 10.15 -3.92
N ILE A 542 1.67 9.54 -4.60
CA ILE A 542 1.81 8.20 -5.21
C ILE A 542 2.87 8.22 -6.31
N TYR A 543 2.84 9.19 -7.23
CA TYR A 543 3.84 9.31 -8.29
C TYR A 543 5.24 9.69 -7.78
N THR A 544 5.31 10.56 -6.77
CA THR A 544 6.54 10.93 -6.05
C THR A 544 7.19 9.68 -5.47
N GLY A 545 6.42 8.84 -4.75
CA GLY A 545 6.93 7.62 -4.11
C GLY A 545 7.42 6.56 -5.09
N ILE A 546 6.66 6.24 -6.14
CA ILE A 546 7.13 5.26 -7.14
C ILE A 546 8.37 5.76 -7.89
N THR A 547 8.50 7.06 -8.10
CA THR A 547 9.68 7.64 -8.78
C THR A 547 10.92 7.61 -7.87
N VAL A 548 10.76 7.76 -6.56
CA VAL A 548 11.83 7.51 -5.57
C VAL A 548 12.19 6.02 -5.49
N ALA A 549 11.19 5.12 -5.52
CA ALA A 549 11.45 3.68 -5.53
C ALA A 549 12.20 3.21 -6.79
N GLU A 550 11.79 3.70 -7.98
CA GLU A 550 12.49 3.48 -9.24
C GLU A 550 13.92 4.06 -9.24
N TYR A 551 14.19 5.13 -8.49
CA TYR A 551 15.55 5.69 -8.38
C TYR A 551 16.48 4.74 -7.63
N PHE A 552 16.05 4.20 -6.48
CA PHE A 552 16.84 3.21 -5.75
C PHE A 552 16.97 1.89 -6.51
N ARG A 553 15.93 1.44 -7.22
CA ARG A 553 15.98 0.31 -8.17
C ARG A 553 17.09 0.46 -9.21
N ASP A 554 17.22 1.64 -9.82
CA ASP A 554 18.24 1.90 -10.87
C ASP A 554 19.69 1.86 -10.33
N GLN A 555 19.88 2.00 -9.02
CA GLN A 555 21.16 1.76 -8.36
C GLN A 555 21.49 0.26 -8.26
N GLY A 556 20.56 -0.64 -8.60
CA GLY A 556 20.69 -2.08 -8.38
C GLY A 556 20.54 -2.41 -6.91
N LEU A 557 19.33 -2.16 -6.39
CA LEU A 557 18.85 -2.46 -5.04
C LEU A 557 17.44 -3.06 -5.15
N ASP A 558 17.03 -3.85 -4.17
CA ASP A 558 15.66 -4.36 -4.06
C ASP A 558 14.82 -3.45 -3.16
N VAL A 559 13.74 -2.90 -3.72
CA VAL A 559 12.95 -1.83 -3.10
C VAL A 559 11.51 -2.28 -2.85
N ALA A 560 11.03 -2.09 -1.62
CA ALA A 560 9.63 -2.26 -1.27
C ALA A 560 8.92 -0.90 -1.23
N MET A 561 8.04 -0.64 -2.19
CA MET A 561 7.11 0.49 -2.14
C MET A 561 5.80 0.07 -1.49
N MET A 562 5.32 0.88 -0.55
CA MET A 562 4.07 0.66 0.17
C MET A 562 3.16 1.87 0.01
N ALA A 563 1.91 1.65 -0.42
CA ALA A 563 0.94 2.70 -0.66
C ALA A 563 -0.31 2.52 0.23
N ASP A 564 -0.35 3.21 1.36
CA ASP A 564 -1.47 3.19 2.32
C ASP A 564 -2.18 4.56 2.30
N SER A 565 -3.31 4.75 1.60
CA SER A 565 -4.06 3.75 0.79
C SER A 565 -4.42 4.22 -0.62
N THR A 566 -4.43 3.27 -1.56
CA THR A 566 -4.74 3.52 -2.98
C THR A 566 -6.21 3.90 -3.21
N SER A 567 -7.11 3.51 -2.29
CA SER A 567 -8.51 3.95 -2.30
C SER A 567 -8.65 5.47 -2.11
N ARG A 568 -7.82 6.09 -1.25
CA ARG A 568 -7.82 7.56 -1.06
C ARG A 568 -7.29 8.32 -2.28
N TRP A 569 -6.38 7.69 -3.04
CA TRP A 569 -5.97 8.20 -4.35
C TRP A 569 -7.10 8.10 -5.38
N ALA A 570 -7.81 6.96 -5.44
CA ALA A 570 -8.97 6.80 -6.32
C ALA A 570 -10.12 7.78 -5.98
N GLU A 571 -10.39 8.02 -4.69
CA GLU A 571 -11.32 9.07 -4.24
C GLU A 571 -10.87 10.47 -4.69
N ALA A 572 -9.56 10.76 -4.64
CA ALA A 572 -9.01 12.03 -5.10
C ALA A 572 -9.18 12.22 -6.62
N LEU A 573 -8.99 11.15 -7.41
CA LEU A 573 -9.27 11.15 -8.85
C LEU A 573 -10.76 11.40 -9.15
N ARG A 574 -11.68 10.83 -8.34
CA ARG A 574 -13.13 11.08 -8.44
C ARG A 574 -13.51 12.53 -8.12
N GLU A 575 -12.93 13.10 -7.07
CA GLU A 575 -13.20 14.50 -6.70
C GLU A 575 -12.63 15.47 -7.76
N LEU A 576 -11.49 15.13 -8.38
CA LEU A 576 -10.92 15.88 -9.49
C LEU A 576 -11.80 15.82 -10.74
N SER A 577 -12.17 14.63 -11.22
CA SER A 577 -13.00 14.47 -12.43
C SER A 577 -14.37 15.15 -12.28
N GLY A 578 -14.96 15.08 -11.08
CA GLY A 578 -16.19 15.79 -10.73
C GLY A 578 -16.07 17.32 -10.82
N ARG A 579 -14.93 17.90 -10.41
CA ARG A 579 -14.68 19.35 -10.58
C ARG A 579 -14.39 19.76 -12.02
N LEU A 580 -13.94 18.83 -12.86
CA LEU A 580 -13.66 19.08 -14.28
C LEU A 580 -14.89 18.92 -15.18
N GLY A 581 -16.04 18.53 -14.62
CA GLY A 581 -17.27 18.27 -15.37
C GLY A 581 -17.16 17.03 -16.27
N GLU A 582 -16.26 16.10 -15.95
CA GLU A 582 -16.12 14.84 -16.69
C GLU A 582 -17.29 13.90 -16.38
N MET A 583 -17.71 13.11 -17.36
CA MET A 583 -18.78 12.14 -17.17
C MET A 583 -18.30 11.00 -16.25
N PRO A 584 -18.96 10.75 -15.10
CA PRO A 584 -18.59 9.64 -14.22
C PRO A 584 -18.94 8.28 -14.85
N ALA A 585 -18.15 7.28 -14.51
CA ALA A 585 -18.48 5.87 -14.64
C ALA A 585 -19.01 5.35 -13.29
N ASP A 586 -18.79 4.06 -13.00
CA ASP A 586 -19.32 3.37 -11.81
C ASP A 586 -18.97 4.10 -10.50
N GLN A 587 -19.97 4.20 -9.62
CA GLN A 587 -19.89 4.87 -8.29
C GLN A 587 -19.27 6.28 -8.31
N GLY A 588 -19.35 6.98 -9.45
CA GLY A 588 -18.84 8.33 -9.63
C GLY A 588 -17.35 8.42 -10.05
N PHE A 589 -16.63 7.31 -10.14
CA PHE A 589 -15.21 7.31 -10.53
C PHE A 589 -15.01 7.67 -12.01
N PRO A 590 -13.87 8.26 -12.41
CA PRO A 590 -13.59 8.54 -13.82
C PRO A 590 -13.31 7.26 -14.60
N ALA A 591 -13.70 7.24 -15.88
CA ALA A 591 -13.48 6.10 -16.78
C ALA A 591 -12.00 5.69 -16.95
N TYR A 592 -11.06 6.58 -16.66
CA TYR A 592 -9.62 6.30 -16.70
C TYR A 592 -9.05 5.67 -15.41
N LEU A 593 -9.86 5.41 -14.37
CA LEU A 593 -9.39 4.90 -13.07
C LEU A 593 -8.54 3.63 -13.22
N SER A 594 -9.04 2.62 -13.92
CA SER A 594 -8.35 1.34 -14.08
C SER A 594 -7.05 1.49 -14.90
N ALA A 595 -7.02 2.42 -15.86
CA ALA A 595 -5.80 2.75 -16.62
C ALA A 595 -4.75 3.46 -15.76
N LYS A 596 -5.16 4.39 -14.89
CA LYS A 596 -4.28 5.03 -13.88
C LYS A 596 -3.69 3.99 -12.93
N LEU A 597 -4.52 3.12 -12.36
CA LEU A 597 -4.09 2.03 -11.48
C LEU A 597 -3.11 1.09 -12.19
N ALA A 598 -3.40 0.68 -13.44
CA ALA A 598 -2.50 -0.17 -14.23
C ALA A 598 -1.15 0.52 -14.48
N SER A 599 -1.15 1.80 -14.88
CA SER A 599 0.06 2.58 -15.11
C SER A 599 0.93 2.80 -13.85
N PHE A 600 0.35 2.61 -12.65
CA PHE A 600 1.06 2.62 -11.39
C PHE A 600 1.64 1.24 -11.06
N TYR A 601 0.82 0.19 -11.03
CA TYR A 601 1.30 -1.16 -10.67
C TYR A 601 2.30 -1.74 -11.70
N GLU A 602 2.17 -1.39 -13.00
CA GLU A 602 3.14 -1.80 -14.04
C GLU A 602 4.51 -1.11 -13.96
N ARG A 603 4.73 -0.19 -13.02
CA ARG A 603 6.07 0.33 -12.68
C ARG A 603 6.83 -0.62 -11.74
N ALA A 604 6.15 -1.59 -11.13
CA ALA A 604 6.78 -2.71 -10.46
C ALA A 604 7.52 -3.63 -11.45
N GLY A 605 8.38 -4.47 -10.89
CA GLY A 605 9.11 -5.51 -11.63
C GLY A 605 10.56 -5.65 -11.17
N LYS A 606 11.14 -6.81 -11.49
CA LYS A 606 12.59 -7.02 -11.52
C LYS A 606 13.10 -6.57 -12.90
N VAL A 607 14.20 -5.82 -12.95
CA VAL A 607 14.71 -5.22 -14.20
C VAL A 607 16.23 -5.30 -14.26
N GLN A 608 16.79 -5.33 -15.47
CA GLN A 608 18.17 -4.93 -15.70
C GLN A 608 18.21 -3.40 -15.80
N THR A 609 19.04 -2.75 -14.98
CA THR A 609 19.12 -1.28 -14.94
C THR A 609 19.91 -0.74 -16.13
N LEU A 610 19.68 0.53 -16.50
CA LEU A 610 20.50 1.19 -17.51
C LEU A 610 21.93 1.45 -17.02
N GLY A 611 22.86 1.42 -17.97
CA GLY A 611 24.25 1.85 -17.81
C GLY A 611 25.18 0.84 -17.13
N SER A 612 26.46 1.19 -17.13
CA SER A 612 27.58 0.37 -16.63
C SER A 612 27.88 0.63 -15.14
N PRO A 613 28.39 -0.36 -14.39
CA PRO A 613 28.39 -1.80 -14.72
C PRO A 613 26.95 -2.35 -14.79
N GLU A 614 26.76 -3.54 -15.37
CA GLU A 614 25.45 -4.21 -15.35
C GLU A 614 24.96 -4.44 -13.92
N ARG A 615 23.67 -4.18 -13.67
CA ARG A 615 23.03 -4.38 -12.37
C ARG A 615 21.59 -4.84 -12.56
N TYR A 616 21.11 -5.56 -11.55
CA TYR A 616 19.72 -5.95 -11.40
C TYR A 616 19.14 -5.24 -10.18
N GLY A 617 17.87 -4.87 -10.24
CA GLY A 617 17.14 -4.29 -9.12
C GLY A 617 15.65 -4.54 -9.28
N SER A 618 14.88 -4.41 -8.19
CA SER A 618 13.44 -4.65 -8.22
C SER A 618 12.65 -3.58 -7.48
N VAL A 619 11.39 -3.40 -7.89
CA VAL A 619 10.39 -2.64 -7.13
C VAL A 619 9.19 -3.55 -6.88
N SER A 620 9.03 -3.98 -5.63
CA SER A 620 7.82 -4.62 -5.14
C SER A 620 6.81 -3.54 -4.75
N ILE A 621 5.57 -3.60 -5.25
CA ILE A 621 4.49 -2.68 -4.84
C ILE A 621 3.48 -3.40 -3.95
N VAL A 622 3.30 -2.89 -2.73
CA VAL A 622 2.27 -3.33 -1.76
C VAL A 622 1.23 -2.22 -1.63
N GLY A 623 0.11 -2.37 -2.33
CA GLY A 623 -1.00 -1.41 -2.30
C GLY A 623 -2.07 -1.78 -1.28
N ALA A 624 -2.26 -0.96 -0.25
CA ALA A 624 -3.37 -1.14 0.68
C ALA A 624 -4.65 -0.54 0.08
N VAL A 625 -5.74 -1.32 0.11
CA VAL A 625 -7.05 -0.92 -0.41
C VAL A 625 -8.04 -0.86 0.76
N SER A 626 -8.85 0.19 0.81
CA SER A 626 -9.83 0.47 1.86
C SER A 626 -11.24 0.51 1.27
N PRO A 627 -11.80 -0.62 0.80
CA PRO A 627 -13.17 -0.66 0.27
C PRO A 627 -14.20 -0.21 1.32
N PRO A 628 -15.25 0.53 0.91
CA PRO A 628 -16.33 0.91 1.82
C PRO A 628 -16.98 -0.34 2.43
N GLY A 629 -17.14 -0.35 3.76
CA GLY A 629 -17.70 -1.49 4.51
C GLY A 629 -16.84 -2.76 4.57
N GLY A 630 -15.87 -2.94 3.66
CA GLY A 630 -15.19 -4.20 3.39
C GLY A 630 -15.68 -4.93 2.13
N ASP A 631 -16.46 -4.27 1.27
CA ASP A 631 -17.04 -4.86 0.06
C ASP A 631 -16.05 -4.92 -1.11
N PHE A 632 -15.73 -6.11 -1.61
CA PHE A 632 -14.78 -6.30 -2.72
C PHE A 632 -15.37 -5.97 -4.11
N SER A 633 -16.68 -5.74 -4.23
CA SER A 633 -17.32 -5.29 -5.48
C SER A 633 -17.11 -3.80 -5.80
N ASP A 634 -16.47 -3.07 -4.89
CA ASP A 634 -16.02 -1.69 -5.10
C ASP A 634 -15.16 -1.55 -6.38
N PRO A 635 -15.35 -0.51 -7.21
CA PRO A 635 -14.62 -0.34 -8.47
C PRO A 635 -13.10 -0.22 -8.33
N VAL A 636 -12.58 0.30 -7.21
CA VAL A 636 -11.14 0.39 -6.95
C VAL A 636 -10.57 -1.00 -6.66
N THR A 637 -11.28 -1.78 -5.85
CA THR A 637 -10.92 -3.16 -5.50
C THR A 637 -11.01 -4.07 -6.71
N THR A 638 -12.09 -3.98 -7.49
CA THR A 638 -12.30 -4.71 -8.75
C THR A 638 -11.23 -4.37 -9.80
N SER A 639 -10.91 -3.08 -9.97
CA SER A 639 -9.82 -2.66 -10.87
C SER A 639 -8.47 -3.19 -10.40
N THR A 640 -8.19 -3.15 -9.10
CA THR A 640 -6.93 -3.63 -8.52
C THR A 640 -6.77 -5.14 -8.69
N LEU A 641 -7.83 -5.92 -8.41
CA LEU A 641 -7.91 -7.38 -8.60
C LEU A 641 -7.50 -7.83 -10.01
N GLY A 642 -7.93 -7.08 -11.04
CA GLY A 642 -7.59 -7.35 -12.44
C GLY A 642 -6.11 -7.14 -12.79
N ILE A 643 -5.39 -6.32 -12.01
CA ILE A 643 -4.01 -5.92 -12.29
C ILE A 643 -3.00 -6.73 -11.44
N VAL A 644 -3.26 -6.86 -10.13
CA VAL A 644 -2.28 -7.44 -9.21
C VAL A 644 -2.13 -8.95 -9.37
N GLN A 645 -0.93 -9.44 -9.04
CA GLN A 645 -0.62 -10.86 -9.11
C GLN A 645 -0.78 -11.58 -7.77
N VAL A 646 -0.77 -10.84 -6.65
CA VAL A 646 -1.01 -11.35 -5.29
C VAL A 646 -2.11 -10.54 -4.61
N PHE A 647 -2.98 -11.23 -3.86
CA PHE A 647 -4.12 -10.66 -3.16
C PHE A 647 -4.20 -11.22 -1.74
N TRP A 648 -3.97 -10.37 -0.74
CA TRP A 648 -4.06 -10.69 0.69
C TRP A 648 -5.34 -10.10 1.27
N GLY A 649 -6.47 -10.80 1.09
CA GLY A 649 -7.79 -10.33 1.50
C GLY A 649 -7.98 -10.42 3.01
N LEU A 650 -8.10 -9.28 3.71
CA LEU A 650 -8.31 -9.25 5.16
C LEU A 650 -9.81 -9.31 5.51
N ASP A 651 -10.19 -10.29 6.35
CA ASP A 651 -11.56 -10.45 6.83
C ASP A 651 -11.78 -9.76 8.18
N LYS A 652 -12.78 -8.88 8.20
CA LYS A 652 -13.29 -8.21 9.39
C LYS A 652 -13.76 -9.22 10.46
N LYS A 653 -14.29 -10.39 10.09
CA LYS A 653 -14.72 -11.45 11.02
C LYS A 653 -13.54 -12.04 11.79
N LEU A 654 -12.39 -12.24 11.13
CA LEU A 654 -11.16 -12.72 11.77
C LEU A 654 -10.60 -11.67 12.73
N ALA A 655 -10.50 -10.42 12.28
CA ALA A 655 -10.06 -9.31 13.13
C ALA A 655 -10.99 -9.10 14.36
N GLN A 656 -12.31 -9.24 14.21
CA GLN A 656 -13.27 -9.18 15.32
C GLN A 656 -13.10 -10.33 16.33
N ARG A 657 -12.66 -11.51 15.88
CA ARG A 657 -12.29 -12.65 16.74
C ARG A 657 -10.87 -12.51 17.35
N LYS A 658 -10.17 -11.41 17.07
CA LYS A 658 -8.74 -11.18 17.40
C LYS A 658 -7.80 -12.20 16.77
N HIS A 659 -8.21 -12.84 15.68
CA HIS A 659 -7.32 -13.64 14.85
C HIS A 659 -6.49 -12.68 13.98
N PHE A 660 -5.17 -12.70 14.16
CA PHE A 660 -4.21 -11.86 13.45
C PHE A 660 -2.98 -12.67 13.01
N PRO A 661 -2.43 -12.40 11.82
CA PRO A 661 -2.96 -11.52 10.77
C PRO A 661 -4.27 -12.05 10.17
N SER A 662 -5.23 -11.15 9.91
CA SER A 662 -6.65 -11.43 9.67
C SER A 662 -6.99 -11.92 8.25
N ILE A 663 -6.10 -12.70 7.64
CA ILE A 663 -6.14 -13.06 6.23
C ILE A 663 -7.15 -14.18 5.98
N ASN A 664 -8.04 -13.98 5.01
CA ASN A 664 -9.01 -14.97 4.58
C ASN A 664 -8.35 -16.02 3.67
N THR A 665 -8.41 -17.29 4.05
CA THR A 665 -7.76 -18.42 3.37
C THR A 665 -8.41 -18.82 2.05
N SER A 666 -9.72 -18.65 1.90
CA SER A 666 -10.49 -19.06 0.72
C SER A 666 -10.57 -17.97 -0.36
N VAL A 667 -10.48 -16.68 0.01
CA VAL A 667 -10.50 -15.54 -0.94
C VAL A 667 -9.10 -15.06 -1.34
N SER A 668 -8.07 -15.27 -0.52
CA SER A 668 -6.70 -14.85 -0.85
C SER A 668 -6.06 -15.74 -1.92
N TYR A 669 -5.18 -15.16 -2.75
CA TYR A 669 -4.48 -15.89 -3.80
C TYR A 669 -3.11 -15.28 -4.16
N THR A 670 -2.26 -16.10 -4.76
CA THR A 670 -1.04 -15.68 -5.46
C THR A 670 -0.97 -16.36 -6.82
N LYS A 671 -0.53 -15.63 -7.85
CA LYS A 671 -0.22 -16.18 -9.18
C LYS A 671 1.27 -16.55 -9.34
N TYR A 672 2.12 -16.22 -8.36
CA TYR A 672 3.57 -16.45 -8.43
C TYR A 672 4.03 -17.83 -7.92
N ALA A 673 3.13 -18.65 -7.35
CA ALA A 673 3.47 -19.96 -6.77
C ALA A 673 4.33 -20.82 -7.72
N THR A 674 3.88 -21.03 -8.96
CA THR A 674 4.57 -21.86 -9.97
C THR A 674 5.91 -21.30 -10.46
N VAL A 675 6.21 -20.02 -10.19
CA VAL A 675 7.52 -19.42 -10.46
C VAL A 675 8.45 -19.66 -9.27
N LEU A 676 7.94 -19.48 -8.06
CA LEU A 676 8.66 -19.68 -6.80
C LEU A 676 8.88 -21.16 -6.45
N ASP A 677 8.08 -22.08 -6.96
CA ASP A 677 8.28 -23.52 -6.75
C ASP A 677 9.68 -23.95 -7.23
N LYS A 678 10.19 -23.36 -8.32
CA LYS A 678 11.58 -23.55 -8.82
C LYS A 678 12.67 -22.90 -7.96
N TYR A 679 12.30 -21.99 -7.07
CA TYR A 679 13.18 -21.44 -6.04
C TYR A 679 13.21 -22.43 -4.86
N TYR A 680 12.03 -22.79 -4.33
CA TYR A 680 11.90 -23.70 -3.20
C TYR A 680 12.44 -25.11 -3.49
N GLU A 681 12.34 -25.63 -4.72
CA GLU A 681 12.93 -26.91 -5.14
C GLU A 681 14.45 -27.03 -4.90
N LYS A 682 15.17 -25.92 -4.75
CA LYS A 682 16.63 -25.91 -4.50
C LYS A 682 16.98 -26.08 -3.02
N ASP A 683 16.30 -25.31 -2.17
CA ASP A 683 16.64 -25.15 -0.75
C ASP A 683 15.68 -25.91 0.19
N TYR A 684 14.41 -26.05 -0.22
CA TYR A 684 13.25 -26.49 0.56
C TYR A 684 12.29 -27.36 -0.27
N PRO A 685 12.73 -28.53 -0.79
CA PRO A 685 12.01 -29.28 -1.83
C PRO A 685 10.67 -29.89 -1.39
N GLU A 686 10.40 -30.00 -0.09
CA GLU A 686 9.09 -30.43 0.43
C GLU A 686 8.07 -29.28 0.54
N PHE A 687 8.53 -28.03 0.56
CA PHE A 687 7.73 -26.84 0.86
C PHE A 687 6.50 -26.65 -0.04
N PRO A 688 6.58 -26.77 -1.40
CA PRO A 688 5.39 -26.65 -2.26
C PRO A 688 4.33 -27.69 -1.96
N ARG A 689 4.74 -28.95 -1.72
CA ARG A 689 3.83 -30.06 -1.38
C ARG A 689 3.17 -29.85 -0.02
N LEU A 690 3.92 -29.35 0.97
CA LEU A 690 3.40 -29.04 2.30
C LEU A 690 2.38 -27.88 2.26
N ARG A 691 2.69 -26.79 1.53
CA ARG A 691 1.78 -25.67 1.27
C ARG A 691 0.46 -26.15 0.68
N ASP A 692 0.51 -26.92 -0.41
CA ASP A 692 -0.68 -27.33 -1.14
C ASP A 692 -1.53 -28.32 -0.33
N ARG A 693 -0.89 -29.20 0.46
CA ARG A 693 -1.57 -30.08 1.41
C ARG A 693 -2.25 -29.33 2.55
N ILE A 694 -1.61 -28.29 3.11
CA ILE A 694 -2.23 -27.44 4.14
C ILE A 694 -3.40 -26.63 3.57
N LYS A 695 -3.26 -26.11 2.35
CA LYS A 695 -4.35 -25.41 1.66
C LYS A 695 -5.56 -26.32 1.43
N GLN A 696 -5.33 -27.59 1.06
CA GLN A 696 -6.38 -28.60 0.99
C GLN A 696 -7.05 -28.80 2.35
N LEU A 697 -6.29 -29.11 3.41
CA LEU A 697 -6.84 -29.37 4.76
C LEU A 697 -7.68 -28.20 5.32
N ILE A 698 -7.33 -26.96 4.98
CA ILE A 698 -8.11 -25.78 5.34
C ILE A 698 -9.43 -25.72 4.54
N SER A 699 -9.40 -26.00 3.24
CA SER A 699 -10.60 -26.06 2.38
C SER A 699 -11.55 -27.17 2.81
N ASP A 700 -11.04 -28.39 2.99
CA ASP A 700 -11.78 -29.56 3.47
C ASP A 700 -12.44 -29.24 4.84
N SER A 701 -11.73 -28.52 5.72
CA SER A 701 -12.28 -28.04 6.99
C SER A 701 -13.37 -26.97 6.83
N GLU A 702 -13.31 -26.09 5.84
CA GLU A 702 -14.34 -25.06 5.59
C GLU A 702 -15.63 -25.68 5.00
N GLU A 703 -15.54 -26.81 4.31
CA GLU A 703 -16.70 -27.63 3.91
C GLU A 703 -17.27 -28.42 5.10
N LEU A 704 -16.41 -29.11 5.86
CA LEU A 704 -16.82 -29.86 7.05
C LEU A 704 -17.43 -28.95 8.14
N ASP A 705 -16.92 -27.73 8.33
CA ASP A 705 -17.49 -26.74 9.26
C ASP A 705 -18.96 -26.39 8.91
N GLN A 706 -19.37 -26.48 7.65
CA GLN A 706 -20.77 -26.28 7.22
C GLN A 706 -21.63 -27.51 7.56
N VAL A 707 -21.12 -28.73 7.32
CA VAL A 707 -21.81 -29.98 7.69
C VAL A 707 -22.00 -30.07 9.21
N VAL A 708 -21.01 -29.67 10.00
CA VAL A 708 -21.08 -29.59 11.47
C VAL A 708 -22.17 -28.63 11.94
N GLN A 709 -22.37 -27.49 11.26
CA GLN A 709 -23.44 -26.53 11.60
C GLN A 709 -24.85 -27.06 11.29
N LEU A 710 -24.99 -28.04 10.38
CA LEU A 710 -26.28 -28.63 9.98
C LEU A 710 -26.63 -29.91 10.76
N VAL A 711 -25.65 -30.78 11.03
CA VAL A 711 -25.87 -32.14 11.55
C VAL A 711 -25.15 -32.39 12.90
N GLY A 712 -24.17 -31.57 13.26
CA GLY A 712 -23.36 -31.70 14.47
C GLY A 712 -22.12 -32.59 14.32
N LYS A 713 -21.06 -32.27 15.08
CA LYS A 713 -19.73 -32.93 14.97
C LYS A 713 -19.73 -34.43 15.30
N SER A 714 -20.76 -34.93 15.99
CA SER A 714 -20.94 -36.36 16.28
C SER A 714 -21.30 -37.19 15.05
N ALA A 715 -21.86 -36.60 13.99
CA ALA A 715 -22.29 -37.32 12.79
C ALA A 715 -21.17 -37.55 11.74
N LEU A 716 -19.99 -36.99 11.95
CA LEU A 716 -18.85 -37.10 11.05
C LEU A 716 -18.14 -38.46 11.13
N SER A 717 -17.38 -38.83 10.09
CA SER A 717 -16.45 -39.97 10.18
C SER A 717 -15.23 -39.62 11.06
N ASP A 718 -14.45 -40.61 11.50
CA ASP A 718 -13.24 -40.34 12.29
C ASP A 718 -12.13 -39.62 11.48
N PRO A 719 -11.88 -39.95 10.18
CA PRO A 719 -11.03 -39.14 9.30
C PRO A 719 -11.42 -37.65 9.22
N ASP A 720 -12.71 -37.33 9.12
CA ASP A 720 -13.18 -35.92 9.08
C ASP A 720 -12.91 -35.20 10.41
N LYS A 721 -13.00 -35.93 11.54
CA LYS A 721 -12.68 -35.38 12.87
C LYS A 721 -11.20 -35.05 13.00
N ILE A 722 -10.29 -35.85 12.42
CA ILE A 722 -8.87 -35.50 12.30
C ILE A 722 -8.73 -34.19 11.53
N THR A 723 -9.33 -34.10 10.33
CA THR A 723 -9.21 -32.92 9.46
C THR A 723 -9.67 -31.65 10.18
N LEU A 724 -10.79 -31.68 10.90
CA LEU A 724 -11.26 -30.53 11.69
C LEU A 724 -10.38 -30.21 12.91
N ASP A 725 -9.97 -31.21 13.70
CA ASP A 725 -9.15 -30.98 14.90
C ASP A 725 -7.75 -30.46 14.52
N LEU A 726 -7.19 -30.91 13.39
CA LEU A 726 -5.94 -30.40 12.85
C LEU A 726 -6.10 -29.04 12.17
N ALA A 727 -7.16 -28.81 11.41
CA ALA A 727 -7.39 -27.50 10.81
C ALA A 727 -7.57 -26.42 11.88
N ALA A 728 -8.14 -26.75 13.05
CA ALA A 728 -8.13 -25.87 14.21
C ALA A 728 -6.69 -25.57 14.71
N LEU A 729 -5.85 -26.60 14.86
CA LEU A 729 -4.42 -26.45 15.21
C LEU A 729 -3.68 -25.54 14.22
N ILE A 730 -3.89 -25.72 12.91
CA ILE A 730 -3.30 -24.86 11.86
C ILE A 730 -3.85 -23.43 11.97
N LYS A 731 -5.17 -23.27 12.15
CA LYS A 731 -5.84 -21.96 12.30
C LYS A 731 -5.41 -21.20 13.56
N GLU A 732 -5.02 -21.86 14.66
CA GLU A 732 -4.66 -21.25 15.95
C GLU A 732 -3.14 -21.16 16.24
N ASP A 733 -2.34 -22.11 15.74
CA ASP A 733 -0.91 -22.20 16.05
C ASP A 733 0.02 -21.92 14.86
N PHE A 734 -0.45 -22.11 13.61
CA PHE A 734 0.34 -21.81 12.40
C PHE A 734 -0.04 -20.48 11.72
N LEU A 735 -1.34 -20.21 11.54
CA LEU A 735 -1.83 -19.01 10.84
C LEU A 735 -1.90 -17.77 11.73
N GLN A 736 -2.12 -17.92 13.04
CA GLN A 736 -2.01 -16.80 13.99
C GLN A 736 -0.54 -16.50 14.27
N GLN A 737 -0.18 -15.22 14.20
CA GLN A 737 1.17 -14.75 14.44
C GLN A 737 1.16 -13.39 15.14
N ASN A 738 1.77 -13.30 16.32
CA ASN A 738 1.75 -12.08 17.13
C ASN A 738 2.94 -11.16 16.81
N GLY A 739 2.68 -10.18 15.93
CA GLY A 739 3.64 -9.14 15.50
C GLY A 739 4.27 -8.27 16.60
N TYR A 740 3.80 -8.36 17.85
CA TYR A 740 4.35 -7.64 19.02
C TYR A 740 5.21 -8.51 19.95
N SER A 741 5.46 -9.78 19.63
CA SER A 741 6.18 -10.71 20.51
C SER A 741 7.48 -11.21 19.89
N ASP A 742 8.53 -11.34 20.71
CA ASP A 742 9.90 -11.51 20.21
C ASP A 742 10.12 -12.75 19.34
N TYR A 743 9.40 -13.84 19.62
CA TYR A 743 9.47 -15.13 18.92
C TYR A 743 8.60 -15.22 17.65
N ASP A 744 7.63 -14.31 17.49
CA ASP A 744 6.58 -14.37 16.47
C ASP A 744 6.47 -13.09 15.62
N GLN A 745 7.21 -12.03 15.95
CA GLN A 745 7.30 -10.84 15.11
C GLN A 745 7.85 -11.16 13.71
N PHE A 746 8.80 -12.11 13.65
CA PHE A 746 9.46 -12.59 12.45
C PHE A 746 9.57 -14.12 12.49
N CYS A 747 9.06 -14.81 11.47
CA CYS A 747 9.20 -16.24 11.32
C CYS A 747 10.10 -16.55 10.10
N PRO A 748 11.29 -17.13 10.28
CA PRO A 748 12.12 -17.59 9.16
C PRO A 748 11.43 -18.66 8.31
N ILE A 749 11.85 -18.76 7.05
CA ILE A 749 11.31 -19.77 6.11
C ILE A 749 11.55 -21.21 6.60
N TRP A 750 12.71 -21.51 7.20
CA TRP A 750 13.02 -22.82 7.78
C TRP A 750 12.15 -23.15 9.01
N LYS A 751 11.83 -22.18 9.86
CA LYS A 751 10.90 -22.37 11.00
C LYS A 751 9.49 -22.67 10.47
N THR A 752 9.10 -21.96 9.41
CA THR A 752 7.82 -22.15 8.74
C THR A 752 7.70 -23.53 8.09
N GLU A 753 8.72 -23.99 7.35
CA GLU A 753 8.77 -25.33 6.75
C GLU A 753 8.64 -26.43 7.81
N TRP A 754 9.45 -26.40 8.87
CA TRP A 754 9.41 -27.42 9.92
C TRP A 754 8.07 -27.46 10.66
N MET A 755 7.44 -26.31 10.92
CA MET A 755 6.09 -26.29 11.49
C MET A 755 5.06 -26.95 10.55
N MET A 756 5.13 -26.68 9.24
CA MET A 756 4.26 -27.36 8.27
C MET A 756 4.54 -28.87 8.20
N LYS A 757 5.81 -29.28 8.17
CA LYS A 757 6.26 -30.68 8.12
C LYS A 757 5.77 -31.48 9.32
N LEU A 758 5.87 -30.93 10.54
CA LEU A 758 5.37 -31.58 11.75
C LEU A 758 3.84 -31.66 11.78
N MET A 759 3.11 -30.61 11.38
CA MET A 759 1.64 -30.63 11.36
C MET A 759 1.05 -31.57 10.29
N VAL A 760 1.66 -31.61 9.09
CA VAL A 760 1.25 -32.55 8.02
C VAL A 760 1.70 -33.98 8.32
N GLY A 761 2.86 -34.17 8.94
CA GLY A 761 3.29 -35.48 9.45
C GLY A 761 2.29 -36.02 10.48
N PHE A 762 1.88 -35.20 11.45
CA PHE A 762 0.87 -35.57 12.43
C PHE A 762 -0.48 -35.94 11.78
N HIS A 763 -0.88 -35.24 10.71
CA HIS A 763 -2.06 -35.60 9.92
C HIS A 763 -1.95 -37.02 9.36
N ASP A 764 -0.91 -37.26 8.55
CA ASP A 764 -0.83 -38.44 7.73
C ASP A 764 -0.48 -39.69 8.56
N GLU A 765 0.19 -39.57 9.72
CA GLU A 765 0.27 -40.67 10.71
C GLU A 765 -1.07 -40.92 11.43
N SER A 766 -1.82 -39.88 11.81
CA SER A 766 -3.15 -40.05 12.40
C SER A 766 -4.11 -40.79 11.46
N GLN A 767 -4.09 -40.46 10.17
CA GLN A 767 -4.90 -41.14 9.16
C GLN A 767 -4.50 -42.62 8.99
N LYS A 768 -3.20 -42.94 9.08
CA LYS A 768 -2.73 -44.35 9.04
C LYS A 768 -3.23 -45.16 10.23
N ALA A 769 -3.13 -44.62 11.45
CA ALA A 769 -3.59 -45.31 12.66
C ALA A 769 -5.10 -45.63 12.60
N ILE A 770 -5.91 -44.73 12.04
CA ILE A 770 -7.35 -44.98 11.84
C ILE A 770 -7.62 -45.96 10.69
N ALA A 771 -6.85 -45.89 9.60
CA ALA A 771 -6.92 -46.89 8.52
C ALA A 771 -6.55 -48.31 8.98
N GLN A 772 -5.81 -48.45 10.08
CA GLN A 772 -5.48 -49.72 10.74
C GLN A 772 -6.52 -50.18 11.78
N GLY A 773 -7.54 -49.36 12.07
CA GLY A 773 -8.71 -49.72 12.88
C GLY A 773 -8.80 -49.05 14.26
N GLN A 774 -7.87 -48.17 14.64
CA GLN A 774 -8.00 -47.40 15.88
C GLN A 774 -9.05 -46.27 15.72
N SER A 775 -9.81 -45.96 16.77
CA SER A 775 -10.73 -44.81 16.77
C SER A 775 -10.02 -43.53 17.19
N TRP A 776 -10.44 -42.40 16.61
CA TRP A 776 -9.84 -41.09 16.86
C TRP A 776 -9.79 -40.70 18.33
N GLY A 777 -10.78 -41.13 19.13
CA GLY A 777 -10.82 -40.86 20.57
C GLY A 777 -9.55 -41.36 21.30
N LYS A 778 -9.21 -42.64 21.11
CA LYS A 778 -7.98 -43.24 21.67
C LYS A 778 -6.73 -42.51 21.19
N VAL A 779 -6.62 -42.34 19.86
CA VAL A 779 -5.43 -41.75 19.22
C VAL A 779 -5.20 -40.33 19.74
N ARG A 780 -6.27 -39.54 19.87
CA ARG A 780 -6.23 -38.17 20.40
C ARG A 780 -5.84 -38.11 21.88
N GLU A 781 -6.29 -39.04 22.72
CA GLU A 781 -5.88 -39.12 24.13
C GLU A 781 -4.41 -39.48 24.27
N ALA A 782 -3.95 -40.54 23.58
CA ALA A 782 -2.56 -40.97 23.61
C ALA A 782 -1.58 -39.91 23.02
N THR A 783 -2.00 -39.20 21.97
CA THR A 783 -1.18 -38.16 21.32
C THR A 783 -1.32 -36.76 21.93
N SER A 784 -2.05 -36.59 23.04
CA SER A 784 -2.28 -35.29 23.70
C SER A 784 -0.98 -34.50 23.97
N ASP A 785 0.08 -35.17 24.44
CA ASP A 785 1.39 -34.55 24.69
C ASP A 785 2.06 -34.03 23.40
N LEU A 786 1.90 -34.76 22.28
CA LEU A 786 2.40 -34.34 20.98
C LEU A 786 1.62 -33.14 20.47
N GLN A 787 0.30 -33.13 20.60
CA GLN A 787 -0.51 -31.96 20.26
C GLN A 787 -0.08 -30.73 21.08
N ALA A 788 0.21 -30.89 22.37
CA ALA A 788 0.75 -29.82 23.21
C ALA A 788 2.12 -29.32 22.74
N LYS A 789 3.03 -30.21 22.31
CA LYS A 789 4.32 -29.85 21.70
C LYS A 789 4.16 -29.14 20.36
N LEU A 790 3.22 -29.57 19.51
CA LEU A 790 2.90 -28.90 18.24
C LEU A 790 2.41 -27.45 18.45
N ARG A 791 1.62 -27.18 19.51
CA ARG A 791 1.25 -25.80 19.88
C ARG A 791 2.44 -24.95 20.33
N GLN A 792 3.46 -25.58 20.91
CA GLN A 792 4.62 -24.88 21.47
C GLN A 792 5.65 -24.46 20.41
N LEU A 793 5.64 -25.07 19.21
CA LEU A 793 6.59 -24.79 18.13
C LEU A 793 6.75 -23.29 17.79
N LYS A 794 5.69 -22.50 17.94
CA LYS A 794 5.71 -21.05 17.66
C LYS A 794 6.56 -20.24 18.65
N PHE A 795 6.70 -20.68 19.90
CA PHE A 795 7.46 -19.96 20.93
C PHE A 795 8.99 -20.07 20.79
N GLU A 796 9.48 -20.94 19.90
CA GLU A 796 10.91 -21.07 19.59
C GLU A 796 11.48 -19.77 19.00
N LEU A 797 12.56 -19.26 19.60
CA LEU A 797 13.16 -17.97 19.23
C LEU A 797 14.07 -18.12 17.99
N PRO A 798 13.88 -17.32 16.93
CA PRO A 798 14.79 -17.31 15.78
C PRO A 798 16.25 -16.99 16.13
N SER A 799 16.50 -16.30 17.25
CA SER A 799 17.84 -15.95 17.74
C SER A 799 18.66 -17.14 18.23
N ASP A 800 18.03 -18.25 18.58
CA ASP A 800 18.70 -19.38 19.24
C ASP A 800 19.50 -20.25 18.24
N GLY A 801 19.39 -19.93 16.95
CA GLY A 801 20.11 -20.54 15.83
C GLY A 801 19.32 -21.64 15.12
N GLN A 802 19.46 -21.72 13.80
CA GLN A 802 18.75 -22.70 12.98
C GLN A 802 19.04 -24.14 13.41
N GLU A 803 20.30 -24.48 13.69
CA GLU A 803 20.69 -25.84 14.11
C GLU A 803 20.05 -26.29 15.41
N THR A 804 19.93 -25.42 16.42
CA THR A 804 19.44 -25.80 17.75
C THR A 804 17.95 -26.07 17.70
N VAL A 805 17.20 -25.23 16.99
CA VAL A 805 15.76 -25.36 16.79
C VAL A 805 15.43 -26.53 15.86
N THR A 806 16.21 -26.72 14.77
CA THR A 806 16.04 -27.89 13.88
C THR A 806 16.21 -29.20 14.65
N LYS A 807 17.24 -29.34 15.49
CA LYS A 807 17.46 -30.55 16.32
C LYS A 807 16.31 -30.82 17.31
N LYS A 808 15.62 -29.78 17.81
CA LYS A 808 14.38 -29.96 18.60
C LYS A 808 13.24 -30.49 17.73
N TYR A 809 13.06 -29.95 16.52
CA TYR A 809 12.00 -30.35 15.61
C TYR A 809 12.20 -31.77 15.07
N GLU A 810 13.44 -32.18 14.78
CA GLU A 810 13.82 -33.56 14.45
C GLU A 810 13.48 -34.53 15.59
N ALA A 811 13.80 -34.17 16.84
CA ALA A 811 13.47 -35.00 18.01
C ALA A 811 11.95 -35.13 18.22
N ILE A 812 11.17 -34.07 17.98
CA ILE A 812 9.70 -34.12 18.00
C ILE A 812 9.16 -35.00 16.86
N GLN A 813 9.79 -34.98 15.67
CA GLN A 813 9.40 -35.86 14.57
C GLN A 813 9.65 -37.34 14.91
N GLN A 814 10.79 -37.67 15.54
CA GLN A 814 11.10 -39.03 15.99
C GLN A 814 10.14 -39.50 17.07
N GLU A 815 9.93 -38.70 18.13
CA GLU A 815 8.98 -39.00 19.20
C GLU A 815 7.55 -39.19 18.68
N MET A 816 7.15 -38.41 17.66
CA MET A 816 5.88 -38.57 16.98
C MET A 816 5.78 -39.93 16.29
N THR A 817 6.78 -40.33 15.49
CA THR A 817 6.79 -41.64 14.83
C THR A 817 6.77 -42.80 15.83
N ASP A 818 7.61 -42.75 16.87
CA ASP A 818 7.69 -43.78 17.91
C ASP A 818 6.35 -43.92 18.67
N LYS A 819 5.71 -42.80 19.03
CA LYS A 819 4.45 -42.81 19.78
C LYS A 819 3.25 -43.22 18.92
N PHE A 820 3.24 -42.91 17.62
CA PHE A 820 2.25 -43.46 16.70
C PHE A 820 2.44 -44.98 16.52
N ALA A 821 3.68 -45.49 16.45
CA ALA A 821 3.93 -46.93 16.42
C ALA A 821 3.36 -47.63 17.66
N SER A 822 3.61 -47.12 18.88
CA SER A 822 3.02 -47.70 20.10
C SER A 822 1.48 -47.66 20.14
N VAL A 823 0.84 -46.66 19.51
CA VAL A 823 -0.63 -46.57 19.42
C VAL A 823 -1.22 -47.48 18.33
N ILE A 824 -0.38 -48.01 17.44
CA ILE A 824 -0.76 -49.02 16.43
C ILE A 824 -0.62 -50.44 16.99
N ASP A 825 0.33 -50.66 17.90
CA ASP A 825 0.59 -51.95 18.56
C ASP A 825 -0.36 -52.26 19.76
N GLU A 826 -1.16 -51.29 20.24
CA GLU A 826 -2.10 -51.38 21.41
C GLU A 826 -3.61 -51.63 21.09
#